data_AF-A0A812TZA6-F1
#
_entry.id   AF-A0A812TZA6-F1
#
_cell.length_a   1.000
_cell.length_b   1.000
_cell.length_c   1.000
_cell.angle_alpha   90.00
_cell.angle_beta   90.00
_cell.angle_gamma   90.00
#
_symmetry.space_group_name_H-M   'P 1'
#
loop_
_entity.id
_entity.type
_entity.pdbx_description
1 polymer ?
#
loop_
_entity_poly.entity_id
_entity_poly.type
_entity_poly.pdbx_seq_one_letter_code
_entity_poly.pdbx_strand_id
1 'polypeptide(L)'
;MALKELSASLRSLRERKAVEAGVPAPRPRSVGAECREETRSLEASLFRFEERFLRMDGEMAALRQALDSEVAALRRGLATMAEAVHAASLQTQIPLVACQLDFGSKENGGTRLSCNRDNGFFGLAQPSPAGSGSEAVRTMFTGGMPPGGRMPGFWVSAPSIIPAFRKGADKVPVETFSIDCQPYKPGTWGEMELFDRMQTTYDQYGVVRLTNTGLKDPEAMRRYARAVVNKQMAYEGGANPREGIIQNVFEVGAPNDAWLHYHHEMAYNQHSMKNLAFCSIKATQGKGDTYLSENLSVTDSLLQTDLGRKLRDKGVCYIRCLTDRDAYEGQGWMEGAAVYNHWQLSFGSKTPEEAEKKARECGLDVEWCQDPLKPESKRYMKTKLVISAFEYCPSVDRNVLYSSIADHSAWFDTWKGVHDVHPDKRPLQMTFGDGTPFTVEELRQWVGLYDDGGIRVQWQPGDIVAFCNYRYAHGRPAFHLHRWEERQIGVVLGEKFDSWELNLFCVREAEEGFLPSAKLEKPSKIDPDHATILLPTRIVNKMVVTCARLTAFLYQKLIAAAEPSAVFRALQLKLHFKRSLRLLGARTCRSMAPRVELYTAYELSPVQEKIKQANQSGKYGPVPKRCVVTGGLGFVGQRLVETLVERGAEQVVSFDIVPPAANVCQNKAIKYVTADLCDFDAVMKAVEGADCVWHNAAAVGPFLPKHFYKNVNVIGTRNVLEACKQQGVKKMVFSSTPSSRFTCTDDVDGQTEAEMPDIPQDRYVAEYSATKAEGELLLRKACKEGEILFIAVAPHTVYGPRDNLFLPNLLEAAGIGKLRVFGSGKSRVGYTHVDNYCHGLVIAEKQLYKESPHLGKFYVCTDGATHPHPEGYSIFWEELDQAVTGMGFDSLYSKMALPYFLLRIVAFICDTITAFTGKKLKLGWFTLRMLTMHRWFRITAAQTDLGYQPVVSYKEGWPDTIEWFRNKWLPTFDPKTASGTTGSIAQQTVDKVKLQEQKMQK
;
A
#
# COMPACT_ATOMS: atom_id res chain seq x y z
N MET A 1 -16.34 3.24 57.97
CA MET A 1 -16.06 1.87 58.46
C MET A 1 -14.61 1.49 58.18
N ALA A 2 -14.18 1.32 56.92
CA ALA A 2 -12.82 0.91 56.54
C ALA A 2 -11.64 1.41 57.40
N LEU A 3 -11.58 2.71 57.77
CA LEU A 3 -10.50 3.24 58.62
C LEU A 3 -10.47 2.64 60.06
N LYS A 4 -11.63 2.28 60.63
CA LYS A 4 -11.70 1.55 61.92
C LYS A 4 -11.23 0.10 61.75
N GLU A 5 -11.57 -0.56 60.65
CA GLU A 5 -11.13 -1.93 60.32
C GLU A 5 -9.62 -2.01 60.06
N LEU A 6 -9.05 -0.98 59.41
CA LEU A 6 -7.60 -0.83 59.22
C LEU A 6 -6.89 -0.61 60.57
N SER A 7 -7.45 0.23 61.45
CA SER A 7 -6.93 0.46 62.81
C SER A 7 -7.00 -0.78 63.71
N ALA A 8 -7.99 -1.66 63.52
CA ALA A 8 -8.09 -2.95 64.21
C ALA A 8 -7.09 -3.96 63.66
N SER A 9 -6.99 -4.08 62.32
CA SER A 9 -6.03 -4.96 61.65
C SER A 9 -4.59 -4.67 62.07
N LEU A 10 -4.19 -3.40 62.08
CA LEU A 10 -2.84 -2.95 62.48
C LEU A 10 -2.53 -3.17 63.97
N ARG A 11 -3.53 -3.15 64.86
CA ARG A 11 -3.37 -3.56 66.27
C ARG A 11 -3.08 -5.06 66.37
N SER A 12 -3.89 -5.90 65.71
CA SER A 12 -3.65 -7.35 65.70
C SER A 12 -2.30 -7.73 65.07
N LEU A 13 -1.76 -6.90 64.17
CA LEU A 13 -0.44 -7.10 63.58
C LEU A 13 0.71 -6.79 64.55
N ARG A 14 0.54 -5.78 65.43
CA ARG A 14 1.48 -5.50 66.54
C ARG A 14 1.43 -6.58 67.61
N GLU A 15 0.24 -7.06 67.96
CA GLU A 15 0.04 -8.09 68.97
C GLU A 15 0.65 -9.44 68.55
N ARG A 16 0.46 -9.88 67.29
CA ARG A 16 1.08 -11.11 66.77
C ARG A 16 2.61 -11.07 66.81
N LYS A 17 3.22 -9.96 66.38
CA LYS A 17 4.68 -9.80 66.40
C LYS A 17 5.29 -9.77 67.81
N ALA A 18 4.51 -9.49 68.85
CA ALA A 18 4.96 -9.61 70.23
C ALA A 18 4.96 -11.08 70.72
N VAL A 19 4.09 -11.94 70.17
CA VAL A 19 4.00 -13.36 70.52
C VAL A 19 5.03 -14.21 69.78
N GLU A 20 5.29 -13.91 68.50
CA GLU A 20 6.30 -14.61 67.68
C GLU A 20 7.75 -14.41 68.16
N ALA A 21 8.01 -13.46 69.07
CA ALA A 21 9.35 -13.08 69.52
C ALA A 21 9.86 -13.79 70.79
N GLY A 22 9.01 -14.50 71.54
CA GLY A 22 9.44 -15.41 72.61
C GLY A 22 10.11 -14.82 73.86
N VAL A 23 10.08 -13.50 74.09
CA VAL A 23 10.72 -12.84 75.26
C VAL A 23 9.70 -12.46 76.34
N PRO A 24 9.90 -12.85 77.63
CA PRO A 24 9.02 -12.43 78.73
C PRO A 24 9.23 -10.94 79.09
N ALA A 25 8.13 -10.25 79.42
CA ALA A 25 8.10 -8.79 79.51
C ALA A 25 8.62 -8.21 80.86
N PRO A 26 9.59 -7.27 80.84
CA PRO A 26 9.91 -6.42 81.99
C PRO A 26 8.99 -5.18 82.07
N ARG A 27 8.81 -4.64 83.28
CA ARG A 27 8.08 -3.37 83.53
C ARG A 27 8.96 -2.13 83.23
N PRO A 28 8.36 -0.94 83.00
CA PRO A 28 8.98 0.09 82.17
C PRO A 28 9.89 1.08 82.93
N ARG A 29 10.96 1.52 82.24
CA ARG A 29 11.54 2.88 82.36
C ARG A 29 12.37 3.23 81.12
N SER A 30 12.43 4.53 80.82
CA SER A 30 13.26 5.20 79.80
C SER A 30 13.35 4.56 78.39
N VAL A 31 12.46 4.98 77.50
CA VAL A 31 12.78 5.18 76.06
C VAL A 31 12.70 6.68 75.77
N GLY A 32 13.54 7.17 74.86
CA GLY A 32 13.90 8.59 74.70
C GLY A 32 12.82 9.54 74.18
N ALA A 33 13.18 10.82 74.07
CA ALA A 33 12.27 11.92 73.75
C ALA A 33 11.70 11.90 72.31
N GLU A 34 12.45 11.37 71.35
CA GLU A 34 12.17 11.41 69.90
C GLU A 34 10.75 10.95 69.54
N CYS A 35 10.27 9.88 70.18
CA CYS A 35 8.97 9.28 69.88
C CYS A 35 7.76 10.18 70.22
N ARG A 36 7.95 11.26 71.00
CA ARG A 36 6.90 12.27 71.28
C ARG A 36 6.82 13.39 70.25
N GLU A 37 7.85 13.56 69.43
CA GLU A 37 7.96 14.65 68.45
C GLU A 37 7.31 14.23 67.12
N GLU A 38 7.52 12.97 66.70
CA GLU A 38 6.80 12.36 65.57
C GLU A 38 5.27 12.34 65.77
N THR A 39 4.78 12.08 66.99
CA THR A 39 3.33 12.03 67.26
C THR A 39 2.68 13.40 67.09
N ARG A 40 3.32 14.47 67.59
CA ARG A 40 2.85 15.86 67.40
C ARG A 40 2.89 16.30 65.92
N SER A 41 3.90 15.86 65.17
CA SER A 41 4.00 16.10 63.72
C SER A 41 2.82 15.48 62.95
N LEU A 42 2.40 14.27 63.34
CA LEU A 42 1.25 13.57 62.78
C LEU A 42 -0.09 14.25 63.11
N GLU A 43 -0.32 14.63 64.36
CA GLU A 43 -1.56 15.31 64.79
C GLU A 43 -1.72 16.68 64.12
N ALA A 44 -0.65 17.49 64.07
CA ALA A 44 -0.66 18.77 63.35
C ALA A 44 -0.89 18.61 61.83
N SER A 45 -0.53 17.47 61.26
CA SER A 45 -0.74 17.17 59.83
C SER A 45 -2.15 16.64 59.53
N LEU A 46 -2.80 15.98 60.50
CA LEU A 46 -4.23 15.64 60.44
C LEU A 46 -5.13 16.88 60.48
N PHE A 47 -4.88 17.82 61.41
CA PHE A 47 -5.69 19.03 61.55
C PHE A 47 -5.70 19.89 60.28
N ARG A 48 -4.53 20.07 59.65
CA ARG A 48 -4.37 20.75 58.35
C ARG A 48 -5.03 20.01 57.17
N PHE A 49 -5.35 18.72 57.32
CA PHE A 49 -6.05 17.93 56.31
C PHE A 49 -7.57 18.13 56.38
N GLU A 50 -8.13 18.24 57.59
CA GLU A 50 -9.57 18.52 57.79
C GLU A 50 -9.95 19.93 57.32
N GLU A 51 -9.11 20.94 57.58
CA GLU A 51 -9.32 22.31 57.11
C GLU A 51 -9.28 22.42 55.57
N ARG A 52 -8.35 21.70 54.91
CA ARG A 52 -8.35 21.52 53.45
C ARG A 52 -9.60 20.78 52.94
N PHE A 53 -10.17 19.87 53.72
CA PHE A 53 -11.36 19.12 53.32
C PHE A 53 -12.62 20.00 53.29
N LEU A 54 -12.79 20.88 54.28
CA LEU A 54 -13.95 21.76 54.39
C LEU A 54 -14.04 22.82 53.26
N ARG A 55 -12.90 23.37 52.80
CA ARG A 55 -12.90 24.27 51.62
C ARG A 55 -13.39 23.57 50.35
N MET A 56 -13.07 22.28 50.21
CA MET A 56 -13.22 21.52 48.97
C MET A 56 -14.68 21.11 48.67
N ASP A 57 -15.55 21.03 49.68
CA ASP A 57 -16.99 20.79 49.48
C ASP A 57 -17.70 22.01 48.86
N GLY A 58 -17.23 23.24 49.16
CA GLY A 58 -17.77 24.47 48.57
C GLY A 58 -17.51 24.56 47.06
N GLU A 59 -16.30 24.21 46.62
CA GLU A 59 -15.91 24.19 45.20
C GLU A 59 -16.68 23.10 44.42
N MET A 60 -16.92 21.94 45.04
CA MET A 60 -17.70 20.85 44.46
C MET A 60 -19.17 21.21 44.20
N ALA A 61 -19.77 22.11 45.00
CA ALA A 61 -21.14 22.57 44.79
C ALA A 61 -21.28 23.41 43.50
N ALA A 62 -20.38 24.38 43.30
CA ALA A 62 -20.38 25.24 42.11
C ALA A 62 -20.13 24.45 40.82
N LEU A 63 -19.18 23.51 40.85
CA LEU A 63 -18.81 22.68 39.70
C LEU A 63 -19.98 21.77 39.24
N ARG A 64 -20.82 21.31 40.18
CA ARG A 64 -22.03 20.55 39.89
C ARG A 64 -23.10 21.40 39.19
N GLN A 65 -23.33 22.62 39.68
CA GLN A 65 -24.30 23.56 39.10
C GLN A 65 -23.94 23.96 37.65
N ALA A 66 -22.65 24.05 37.34
CA ALA A 66 -22.17 24.25 35.97
C ALA A 66 -22.41 23.04 35.06
N LEU A 67 -22.25 21.81 35.58
CA LEU A 67 -22.43 20.58 34.78
C LEU A 67 -23.90 20.36 34.39
N ASP A 68 -24.84 20.67 35.28
CA ASP A 68 -26.27 20.50 35.02
C ASP A 68 -26.80 21.47 33.93
N SER A 69 -26.17 22.63 33.74
CA SER A 69 -26.56 23.60 32.69
C SER A 69 -26.11 23.17 31.27
N GLU A 70 -24.90 22.61 31.14
CA GLU A 70 -24.37 21.98 29.92
C GLU A 70 -25.25 20.79 29.48
N VAL A 71 -25.63 19.92 30.42
CA VAL A 71 -26.53 18.78 30.14
C VAL A 71 -27.91 19.26 29.66
N ALA A 72 -28.41 20.39 30.19
CA ALA A 72 -29.65 21.01 29.71
C ALA A 72 -29.51 21.62 28.29
N ALA A 73 -28.34 22.14 27.93
CA ALA A 73 -28.07 22.64 26.57
C ALA A 73 -28.01 21.51 25.54
N LEU A 74 -27.30 20.42 25.84
CA LEU A 74 -27.21 19.23 24.98
C LEU A 74 -28.59 18.60 24.71
N ARG A 75 -29.48 18.56 25.70
CA ARG A 75 -30.85 18.07 25.53
C ARG A 75 -31.69 18.91 24.57
N ARG A 76 -31.51 20.24 24.57
CA ARG A 76 -32.20 21.14 23.63
C ARG A 76 -31.73 20.91 22.19
N GLY A 77 -30.43 20.84 21.95
CA GLY A 77 -29.88 20.60 20.61
C GLY A 77 -30.30 19.26 20.00
N LEU A 78 -30.43 18.21 20.83
CA LEU A 78 -30.93 16.90 20.37
C LEU A 78 -32.41 16.93 19.99
N ALA A 79 -33.25 17.73 20.66
CA ALA A 79 -34.66 17.90 20.26
C ALA A 79 -34.78 18.59 18.90
N THR A 80 -34.07 19.70 18.69
CA THR A 80 -34.08 20.43 17.41
C THR A 80 -33.54 19.60 16.25
N MET A 81 -32.56 18.71 16.49
CA MET A 81 -32.13 17.73 15.48
C MET A 81 -33.21 16.69 15.15
N ALA A 82 -33.98 16.21 16.13
CA ALA A 82 -35.06 15.26 15.89
C ALA A 82 -36.19 15.89 15.05
N GLU A 83 -36.55 17.14 15.34
CA GLU A 83 -37.52 17.93 14.57
C GLU A 83 -37.05 18.14 13.12
N ALA A 84 -35.78 18.50 12.90
CA ALA A 84 -35.20 18.66 11.56
C ALA A 84 -35.18 17.36 10.75
N VAL A 85 -34.88 16.21 11.38
CA VAL A 85 -34.93 14.89 10.72
C VAL A 85 -36.37 14.49 10.39
N HIS A 86 -37.33 14.80 11.26
CA HIS A 86 -38.75 14.52 10.99
C HIS A 86 -39.29 15.38 9.83
N ALA A 87 -38.92 16.66 9.77
CA ALA A 87 -39.26 17.55 8.66
C ALA A 87 -38.66 17.06 7.32
N ALA A 88 -37.39 16.64 7.30
CA ALA A 88 -36.77 16.08 6.11
C ALA A 88 -37.46 14.78 5.63
N SER A 89 -37.90 13.92 6.57
CA SER A 89 -38.63 12.69 6.27
C SER A 89 -40.03 12.91 5.67
N LEU A 90 -40.59 14.12 5.76
CA LEU A 90 -41.90 14.48 5.19
C LEU A 90 -41.80 15.04 3.77
N GLN A 91 -40.62 15.47 3.30
CA GLN A 91 -40.43 16.02 1.95
C GLN A 91 -40.15 14.97 0.87
N THR A 92 -39.84 13.73 1.25
CA THR A 92 -39.58 12.63 0.31
C THR A 92 -40.74 11.64 0.21
N GLN A 93 -41.89 12.10 -0.28
CA GLN A 93 -42.98 11.23 -0.73
C GLN A 93 -43.14 11.33 -2.26
N ILE A 94 -42.65 10.31 -2.97
CA ILE A 94 -43.03 10.04 -4.37
C ILE A 94 -44.01 8.86 -4.31
N PRO A 95 -45.27 9.03 -4.74
CA PRO A 95 -46.27 7.97 -4.66
C PRO A 95 -46.09 6.92 -5.76
N LEU A 96 -46.21 5.65 -5.39
CA LEU A 96 -46.30 4.50 -6.29
C LEU A 96 -47.65 3.82 -6.05
N VAL A 97 -48.51 3.72 -7.07
CA VAL A 97 -49.50 2.63 -7.28
C VAL A 97 -50.34 2.86 -8.55
N ALA A 98 -50.82 1.74 -9.14
CA ALA A 98 -51.86 1.61 -10.15
C ALA A 98 -51.57 2.07 -11.60
N CYS A 99 -51.39 1.08 -12.48
CA CYS A 99 -51.83 1.20 -13.88
C CYS A 99 -53.35 0.98 -13.96
N GLN A 100 -54.09 1.84 -14.68
CA GLN A 100 -55.42 1.48 -15.16
C GLN A 100 -55.81 2.26 -16.42
N LEU A 101 -56.01 1.50 -17.51
CA LEU A 101 -56.89 1.65 -18.69
C LEU A 101 -57.23 3.03 -19.31
N ASP A 102 -57.45 2.98 -20.63
CA ASP A 102 -57.89 4.04 -21.53
C ASP A 102 -59.02 4.96 -21.02
N PHE A 103 -59.02 6.23 -21.47
CA PHE A 103 -60.04 6.70 -22.44
C PHE A 103 -59.74 8.09 -23.04
N GLY A 104 -59.71 8.15 -24.38
CA GLY A 104 -60.53 9.12 -25.14
C GLY A 104 -60.18 10.62 -25.22
N SER A 105 -59.59 10.99 -26.36
CA SER A 105 -60.06 12.06 -27.28
C SER A 105 -59.63 13.53 -27.14
N LYS A 106 -59.33 14.14 -28.32
CA LYS A 106 -59.64 15.52 -28.76
C LYS A 106 -58.95 16.72 -28.04
N GLU A 107 -58.59 17.83 -28.69
CA GLU A 107 -58.53 18.21 -30.12
C GLU A 107 -57.68 19.50 -30.32
N ASN A 108 -57.08 19.69 -31.50
CA ASN A 108 -56.52 20.97 -32.04
C ASN A 108 -55.36 21.65 -31.24
N GLY A 109 -54.46 22.46 -31.81
CA GLY A 109 -54.13 22.77 -33.21
C GLY A 109 -53.28 24.07 -33.32
N GLY A 110 -52.50 24.26 -34.39
CA GLY A 110 -52.10 25.60 -34.86
C GLY A 110 -50.64 26.11 -34.66
N THR A 111 -49.85 26.02 -35.73
CA THR A 111 -49.09 27.13 -36.38
C THR A 111 -48.28 28.18 -35.57
N ARG A 112 -46.94 28.05 -35.66
CA ARG A 112 -45.89 29.05 -36.07
C ARG A 112 -46.15 30.59 -36.01
N LEU A 113 -45.04 31.32 -35.71
CA LEU A 113 -44.70 32.75 -36.00
C LEU A 113 -45.39 33.83 -35.10
N SER A 114 -44.80 35.00 -34.81
CA SER A 114 -43.41 35.52 -34.97
C SER A 114 -43.08 36.79 -34.16
N CYS A 115 -41.79 36.96 -33.84
CA CYS A 115 -40.99 38.16 -33.53
C CYS A 115 -41.57 39.60 -33.69
N ASN A 116 -41.28 40.48 -32.70
CA ASN A 116 -40.94 41.92 -32.82
C ASN A 116 -40.67 42.52 -31.40
N ARG A 117 -39.85 43.56 -31.16
CA ARG A 117 -38.83 44.26 -32.00
C ARG A 117 -37.89 45.17 -31.17
N ASP A 118 -36.89 45.74 -31.88
CA ASP A 118 -36.10 46.96 -31.57
C ASP A 118 -35.09 46.88 -30.39
N ASN A 119 -33.96 47.60 -30.37
CA ASN A 119 -33.13 48.28 -31.41
C ASN A 119 -31.71 48.52 -30.82
N GLY A 120 -30.64 48.89 -31.53
CA GLY A 120 -30.47 49.10 -32.98
C GLY A 120 -29.13 49.79 -33.36
N PHE A 121 -28.65 49.55 -34.59
CA PHE A 121 -27.60 50.30 -35.35
C PHE A 121 -26.16 50.40 -34.78
N PHE A 122 -25.07 50.50 -35.57
CA PHE A 122 -24.74 50.34 -37.01
C PHE A 122 -23.63 49.25 -37.11
N GLY A 123 -23.42 48.43 -38.16
CA GLY A 123 -23.22 48.74 -39.60
C GLY A 123 -21.71 48.93 -39.89
N LEU A 124 -21.02 48.40 -40.92
CA LEU A 124 -21.31 47.72 -42.22
C LEU A 124 -19.98 47.01 -42.69
N ALA A 125 -19.84 46.07 -43.66
CA ALA A 125 -20.75 45.32 -44.55
C ALA A 125 -20.12 43.93 -44.97
N GLN A 126 -19.82 43.68 -46.26
CA GLN A 126 -19.38 42.42 -46.90
C GLN A 126 -18.72 42.73 -48.30
N PRO A 127 -18.03 41.82 -49.06
CA PRO A 127 -18.55 40.52 -49.55
C PRO A 127 -17.51 39.37 -49.84
N SER A 128 -17.99 38.30 -50.49
CA SER A 128 -17.26 37.13 -51.05
C SER A 128 -17.56 37.01 -52.57
N PRO A 129 -17.40 35.88 -53.32
CA PRO A 129 -16.45 34.74 -53.26
C PRO A 129 -15.80 34.35 -54.63
N ALA A 130 -14.71 33.56 -54.65
CA ALA A 130 -14.22 32.62 -55.71
C ALA A 130 -12.72 32.28 -55.46
N GLY A 131 -12.10 31.19 -55.92
CA GLY A 131 -12.58 29.98 -56.62
C GLY A 131 -11.41 29.01 -56.94
N SER A 132 -11.74 27.74 -57.26
CA SER A 132 -10.96 26.70 -57.97
C SER A 132 -9.40 26.72 -58.07
N GLY A 133 -8.77 25.55 -57.83
CA GLY A 133 -7.83 24.98 -58.82
C GLY A 133 -6.37 24.69 -58.42
N SER A 134 -6.05 23.39 -58.31
CA SER A 134 -4.85 22.70 -58.86
C SER A 134 -3.45 23.33 -58.88
N GLU A 135 -2.51 22.58 -58.28
CA GLU A 135 -1.20 22.18 -58.85
C GLU A 135 0.05 23.12 -58.91
N ALA A 136 1.11 22.61 -58.28
CA ALA A 136 2.43 22.34 -58.87
C ALA A 136 3.59 23.39 -58.88
N VAL A 137 4.62 23.03 -58.08
CA VAL A 137 6.02 22.77 -58.53
C VAL A 137 7.00 23.95 -58.77
N ARG A 138 7.99 24.00 -57.86
CA ARG A 138 9.44 24.33 -58.00
C ARG A 138 9.97 25.78 -58.13
N THR A 139 10.86 26.07 -57.17
CA THR A 139 12.17 26.77 -57.29
C THR A 139 12.28 28.16 -57.91
N MET A 140 12.77 29.11 -57.12
CA MET A 140 14.08 29.74 -57.38
C MET A 140 14.85 29.96 -56.07
N PHE A 141 16.15 29.65 -56.09
CA PHE A 141 17.13 30.05 -55.07
C PHE A 141 18.31 30.68 -55.80
N THR A 142 18.42 32.01 -55.76
CA THR A 142 19.58 32.77 -56.25
C THR A 142 19.76 34.01 -55.37
N GLY A 143 21.00 34.28 -54.96
CA GLY A 143 21.35 35.37 -54.04
C GLY A 143 22.24 34.89 -52.89
N GLY A 144 23.55 35.18 -52.98
CA GLY A 144 24.52 34.81 -51.96
C GLY A 144 24.49 35.73 -50.74
N MET A 145 24.80 35.18 -49.56
CA MET A 145 24.90 35.93 -48.31
C MET A 145 26.26 36.65 -48.19
N PRO A 146 26.31 37.95 -47.88
CA PRO A 146 27.49 38.58 -47.30
C PRO A 146 27.59 38.22 -45.79
N PRO A 147 28.81 38.11 -45.21
CA PRO A 147 28.97 37.75 -43.81
C PRO A 147 28.62 38.91 -42.87
N GLY A 148 27.70 38.68 -41.93
CA GLY A 148 27.37 39.62 -40.86
C GLY A 148 26.13 40.46 -41.14
N GLY A 149 24.93 39.90 -40.90
CA GLY A 149 23.67 40.64 -40.94
C GLY A 149 22.59 39.98 -40.08
N ARG A 150 21.89 40.77 -39.26
CA ARG A 150 20.59 40.36 -38.70
C ARG A 150 19.61 40.21 -39.86
N MET A 151 18.77 39.16 -39.89
CA MET A 151 17.65 39.12 -40.84
C MET A 151 16.57 40.12 -40.42
N PRO A 152 16.19 41.10 -41.27
CA PRO A 152 15.01 41.93 -41.04
C PRO A 152 13.82 41.27 -41.73
N GLY A 153 13.11 40.40 -41.01
CA GLY A 153 11.92 39.71 -41.51
C GLY A 153 10.73 39.94 -40.60
N PHE A 154 9.93 40.96 -40.88
CA PHE A 154 8.64 41.20 -40.20
C PHE A 154 7.59 40.18 -40.69
N TRP A 155 7.75 38.93 -40.26
CA TRP A 155 6.62 38.01 -40.16
C TRP A 155 5.66 38.57 -39.12
N VAL A 156 4.39 38.72 -39.46
CA VAL A 156 3.36 39.09 -38.47
C VAL A 156 3.12 37.87 -37.60
N SER A 157 3.85 37.79 -36.48
CA SER A 157 3.64 36.75 -35.49
C SER A 157 2.21 36.79 -34.97
N ALA A 158 1.59 35.60 -34.86
CA ALA A 158 0.30 35.48 -34.19
C ALA A 158 0.43 36.04 -32.76
N PRO A 159 -0.56 36.80 -32.24
CA PRO A 159 -0.40 37.45 -30.93
C PRO A 159 -0.15 36.43 -29.82
N SER A 160 1.00 36.58 -29.16
CA SER A 160 1.62 35.62 -28.25
C SER A 160 0.66 35.01 -27.24
N ILE A 161 0.75 33.70 -27.03
CA ILE A 161 -0.17 32.98 -26.16
C ILE A 161 0.40 32.96 -24.74
N ILE A 162 0.16 34.04 -24.00
CA ILE A 162 0.69 34.27 -22.65
C ILE A 162 -0.37 33.87 -21.59
N PRO A 163 -0.08 32.92 -20.68
CA PRO A 163 -0.98 32.58 -19.57
C PRO A 163 -1.18 33.74 -18.59
N ALA A 164 -2.37 33.87 -18.01
CA ALA A 164 -2.60 34.73 -16.86
C ALA A 164 -2.11 34.09 -15.53
N PHE A 165 -1.88 32.77 -15.52
CA PHE A 165 -1.55 31.90 -14.38
C PHE A 165 -2.57 31.83 -13.24
N ARG A 166 -3.47 32.80 -13.10
CA ARG A 166 -4.57 32.74 -12.14
C ARG A 166 -5.66 33.74 -12.49
N LYS A 167 -6.90 33.26 -12.60
CA LYS A 167 -8.11 34.11 -12.72
C LYS A 167 -8.99 33.93 -11.49
N GLY A 168 -9.10 34.98 -10.68
CA GLY A 168 -9.97 35.02 -9.51
C GLY A 168 -9.43 34.26 -8.28
N ALA A 169 -10.34 33.61 -7.55
CA ALA A 169 -10.06 32.85 -6.34
C ALA A 169 -9.52 31.44 -6.66
N ASP A 170 -8.63 30.93 -5.81
CA ASP A 170 -8.10 29.57 -5.94
C ASP A 170 -9.24 28.53 -5.89
N LYS A 171 -9.28 27.58 -6.84
CA LYS A 171 -10.28 26.49 -6.85
C LYS A 171 -10.20 25.64 -5.59
N VAL A 172 -9.00 25.46 -5.05
CA VAL A 172 -8.72 24.94 -3.72
C VAL A 172 -7.82 25.96 -3.01
N PRO A 173 -8.29 26.67 -1.97
CA PRO A 173 -7.48 27.65 -1.25
C PRO A 173 -6.19 27.03 -0.72
N VAL A 174 -5.04 27.70 -0.90
CA VAL A 174 -3.72 27.15 -0.61
C VAL A 174 -3.55 26.74 0.86
N GLU A 175 -4.26 27.42 1.76
CA GLU A 175 -4.35 27.14 3.20
C GLU A 175 -4.96 25.76 3.49
N THR A 176 -5.84 25.27 2.60
CA THR A 176 -6.60 24.01 2.76
C THR A 176 -5.68 22.79 2.69
N PHE A 177 -4.61 22.87 1.89
CA PHE A 177 -3.59 21.84 1.76
C PHE A 177 -2.23 22.23 2.35
N SER A 178 -2.14 23.37 3.05
CA SER A 178 -0.93 23.80 3.74
C SER A 178 -0.89 23.32 5.19
N ILE A 179 0.27 22.78 5.59
CA ILE A 179 0.57 22.35 6.95
C ILE A 179 1.72 23.21 7.46
N ASP A 180 1.45 23.98 8.51
CA ASP A 180 2.48 24.64 9.32
C ASP A 180 3.28 23.59 10.10
N CYS A 181 4.57 23.49 9.81
CA CYS A 181 5.48 22.54 10.46
C CYS A 181 6.05 23.06 11.80
N GLN A 182 5.84 24.31 12.19
CA GLN A 182 6.40 24.87 13.43
C GLN A 182 6.05 24.08 14.72
N PRO A 183 4.86 23.46 14.87
CA PRO A 183 4.54 22.60 16.02
C PRO A 183 5.29 21.26 16.03
N TYR A 184 5.76 20.79 14.87
CA TYR A 184 6.18 19.43 14.62
C TYR A 184 7.71 19.29 14.63
N LYS A 185 8.27 18.82 15.74
CA LYS A 185 9.73 18.68 15.90
C LYS A 185 10.26 17.41 15.21
N PRO A 186 11.31 17.50 14.38
CA PRO A 186 11.94 16.33 13.75
C PRO A 186 12.39 15.28 14.77
N GLY A 187 12.28 13.99 14.42
CA GLY A 187 12.65 12.88 15.29
C GLY A 187 11.74 12.68 16.53
N THR A 188 10.57 13.32 16.58
CA THR A 188 9.61 13.18 17.69
C THR A 188 8.29 12.54 17.24
N TRP A 189 7.40 12.20 18.18
CA TRP A 189 6.04 11.72 17.86
C TRP A 189 5.24 12.66 16.95
N GLY A 190 5.53 13.97 16.98
CA GLY A 190 4.91 14.94 16.08
C GLY A 190 5.34 14.78 14.61
N GLU A 191 6.52 14.23 14.34
CA GLU A 191 6.97 13.97 12.96
C GLU A 191 6.12 12.85 12.30
N MET A 192 5.65 11.87 13.09
CA MET A 192 4.72 10.84 12.61
C MET A 192 3.30 11.39 12.40
N GLU A 193 2.81 12.24 13.30
CA GLU A 193 1.52 12.94 13.12
C GLU A 193 1.54 13.82 11.86
N LEU A 194 2.66 14.49 11.60
CA LEU A 194 2.86 15.29 10.40
C LEU A 194 2.78 14.42 9.13
N PHE A 195 3.45 13.26 9.09
CA PHE A 195 3.38 12.38 7.92
C PHE A 195 1.97 11.79 7.68
N ASP A 196 1.26 11.38 8.73
CA ASP A 196 -0.15 10.92 8.63
C ASP A 196 -1.07 12.03 8.11
N ARG A 197 -0.89 13.26 8.62
CA ARG A 197 -1.57 14.45 8.13
C ARG A 197 -1.19 14.80 6.69
N MET A 198 0.07 14.62 6.28
CA MET A 198 0.51 14.82 4.89
C MET A 198 -0.20 13.86 3.94
N GLN A 199 -0.19 12.57 4.25
CA GLN A 199 -0.84 11.54 3.44
C GLN A 199 -2.35 11.80 3.35
N THR A 200 -3.02 12.04 4.48
CA THR A 200 -4.45 12.40 4.52
C THR A 200 -4.78 13.64 3.66
N THR A 201 -3.94 14.68 3.72
CA THR A 201 -4.10 15.91 2.93
C THR A 201 -3.92 15.64 1.44
N TYR A 202 -2.89 14.88 1.09
CA TYR A 202 -2.54 14.53 -0.28
C TYR A 202 -3.60 13.60 -0.92
N ASP A 203 -4.14 12.63 -0.20
CA ASP A 203 -5.18 11.73 -0.71
C ASP A 203 -6.49 12.49 -0.97
N GLN A 204 -6.86 13.42 -0.08
CA GLN A 204 -8.06 14.24 -0.25
C GLN A 204 -7.92 15.23 -1.43
N TYR A 205 -6.85 16.03 -1.45
CA TYR A 205 -6.74 17.16 -2.38
C TYR A 205 -5.86 16.89 -3.60
N GLY A 206 -5.09 15.80 -3.63
CA GLY A 206 -4.08 15.51 -4.65
C GLY A 206 -2.79 16.33 -4.50
N VAL A 207 -2.66 17.11 -3.41
CA VAL A 207 -1.55 18.01 -3.12
C VAL A 207 -1.40 18.20 -1.62
N VAL A 208 -0.17 18.38 -1.15
CA VAL A 208 0.15 18.87 0.19
C VAL A 208 1.31 19.87 0.13
N ARG A 209 1.20 20.96 0.87
CA ARG A 209 2.25 21.94 1.11
C ARG A 209 2.68 21.90 2.58
N LEU A 210 3.99 21.95 2.81
CA LEU A 210 4.60 22.22 4.10
C LEU A 210 5.15 23.65 4.13
N THR A 211 4.94 24.35 5.23
CA THR A 211 5.53 25.67 5.52
C THR A 211 6.23 25.67 6.87
N ASN A 212 7.07 26.68 7.15
CA ASN A 212 7.78 26.85 8.43
C ASN A 212 8.63 25.63 8.86
N THR A 213 9.09 24.81 7.91
CA THR A 213 9.77 23.52 8.19
C THR A 213 11.11 23.68 8.91
N GLY A 214 11.75 24.85 8.78
CA GLY A 214 13.11 25.11 9.25
C GLY A 214 14.20 24.36 8.46
N LEU A 215 13.83 23.57 7.45
CA LEU A 215 14.74 22.77 6.65
C LEU A 215 15.56 23.68 5.72
N LYS A 216 16.87 23.39 5.61
CA LYS A 216 17.81 24.06 4.71
C LYS A 216 18.60 23.08 3.83
N ASP A 217 18.41 21.79 4.07
CA ASP A 217 19.14 20.71 3.44
C ASP A 217 18.23 19.94 2.46
N PRO A 218 18.65 19.72 1.19
CA PRO A 218 17.81 19.04 0.21
C PRO A 218 17.53 17.56 0.54
N GLU A 219 18.41 16.86 1.26
CA GLU A 219 18.17 15.45 1.62
C GLU A 219 17.11 15.33 2.73
N ALA A 220 17.15 16.22 3.72
CA ALA A 220 16.10 16.35 4.73
C ALA A 220 14.74 16.71 4.08
N MET A 221 14.71 17.60 3.09
CA MET A 221 13.47 17.89 2.34
C MET A 221 13.00 16.65 1.54
N ARG A 222 13.92 15.92 0.90
CA ARG A 222 13.65 14.66 0.18
C ARG A 222 13.10 13.56 1.11
N ARG A 223 13.44 13.54 2.40
CA ARG A 223 12.82 12.66 3.42
C ARG A 223 11.35 13.00 3.66
N TYR A 224 10.99 14.27 3.72
CA TYR A 224 9.60 14.70 3.96
C TYR A 224 8.74 14.48 2.70
N ALA A 225 9.26 14.78 1.50
CA ALA A 225 8.57 14.49 0.23
C ALA A 225 8.24 12.99 0.04
N ARG A 226 9.10 12.08 0.54
CA ARG A 226 8.86 10.63 0.54
C ARG A 226 7.64 10.16 1.35
N ALA A 227 7.06 10.99 2.21
CA ALA A 227 5.84 10.65 2.93
C ALA A 227 4.61 10.49 2.02
N VAL A 228 4.67 10.99 0.78
CA VAL A 228 3.62 10.83 -0.25
C VAL A 228 4.16 10.46 -1.64
N VAL A 229 5.48 10.58 -1.87
CA VAL A 229 6.18 10.16 -3.11
C VAL A 229 6.93 8.86 -2.85
N ASN A 230 6.19 7.74 -2.87
CA ASN A 230 6.58 6.47 -2.24
C ASN A 230 7.69 5.66 -2.96
N LYS A 231 7.87 5.82 -4.27
CA LYS A 231 9.04 5.29 -5.01
C LYS A 231 9.70 6.43 -5.77
N GLN A 232 11.02 6.37 -5.95
CA GLN A 232 11.81 7.37 -6.66
C GLN A 232 12.60 6.71 -7.78
N MET A 233 12.59 7.30 -8.97
CA MET A 233 13.37 6.84 -10.13
C MET A 233 14.66 7.64 -10.29
N ALA A 234 15.67 7.04 -10.94
CA ALA A 234 16.72 7.81 -11.59
C ALA A 234 16.16 8.55 -12.82
N TYR A 235 16.77 9.67 -13.21
CA TYR A 235 16.36 10.44 -14.39
C TYR A 235 16.93 9.83 -15.67
N GLU A 236 16.12 9.02 -16.34
CA GLU A 236 16.34 8.54 -17.70
C GLU A 236 15.91 9.65 -18.67
N GLY A 237 16.88 10.48 -19.06
CA GLY A 237 16.60 11.79 -19.65
C GLY A 237 16.17 11.75 -21.11
N GLY A 238 14.92 12.15 -21.37
CA GLY A 238 14.46 12.60 -22.69
C GLY A 238 14.67 14.10 -22.94
N ALA A 239 15.19 14.84 -21.96
CA ALA A 239 15.51 16.28 -22.02
C ALA A 239 16.78 16.58 -21.22
N ASN A 240 17.35 17.78 -21.39
CA ASN A 240 18.66 18.23 -20.92
C ASN A 240 19.17 17.60 -19.60
N PRO A 241 20.47 17.25 -19.50
CA PRO A 241 21.08 16.83 -18.24
C PRO A 241 20.97 17.97 -17.22
N ARG A 242 20.23 17.72 -16.14
CA ARG A 242 20.01 18.67 -15.05
C ARG A 242 21.19 18.57 -14.07
N GLU A 243 21.84 19.68 -13.71
CA GLU A 243 22.99 19.65 -12.79
C GLU A 243 22.59 19.07 -11.42
N GLY A 244 23.26 17.98 -11.02
CA GLY A 244 22.84 17.14 -9.90
C GLY A 244 23.40 17.61 -8.57
N ILE A 245 22.59 18.33 -7.79
CA ILE A 245 22.95 18.73 -6.42
C ILE A 245 22.91 17.49 -5.49
N ILE A 246 21.98 16.57 -5.71
CA ILE A 246 21.91 15.19 -5.18
C ILE A 246 21.22 14.32 -6.24
N GLN A 247 21.48 13.00 -6.25
CA GLN A 247 20.73 12.04 -7.08
C GLN A 247 19.21 12.23 -6.90
N ASN A 248 18.51 12.62 -7.97
CA ASN A 248 17.06 12.87 -8.02
C ASN A 248 16.60 14.13 -7.26
N VAL A 249 17.47 15.15 -7.14
CA VAL A 249 17.10 16.54 -6.81
C VAL A 249 17.70 17.45 -7.88
N PHE A 250 16.83 18.06 -8.68
CA PHE A 250 17.24 18.82 -9.88
C PHE A 250 16.73 20.26 -9.88
N GLU A 251 17.52 21.18 -10.44
CA GLU A 251 17.08 22.53 -10.80
C GLU A 251 16.60 22.57 -12.27
N VAL A 252 15.62 23.42 -12.58
CA VAL A 252 15.01 23.51 -13.91
C VAL A 252 15.78 24.52 -14.76
N GLY A 253 16.57 24.05 -15.73
CA GLY A 253 17.43 24.86 -16.60
C GLY A 253 16.74 25.78 -17.62
N ALA A 254 15.52 26.24 -17.32
CA ALA A 254 14.77 27.18 -18.16
C ALA A 254 15.03 28.64 -17.71
N PRO A 255 15.32 29.60 -18.62
CA PRO A 255 15.68 30.97 -18.27
C PRO A 255 14.69 31.64 -17.32
N ASN A 256 15.19 32.47 -16.40
CA ASN A 256 14.34 33.16 -15.41
C ASN A 256 13.39 34.19 -16.06
N ASP A 257 13.79 34.77 -17.19
CA ASP A 257 13.02 35.75 -17.98
C ASP A 257 11.99 35.13 -18.93
N ALA A 258 11.94 33.80 -19.05
CA ALA A 258 10.94 33.08 -19.84
C ALA A 258 9.65 32.77 -19.05
N TRP A 259 8.54 32.50 -19.73
CA TRP A 259 7.30 32.01 -19.11
C TRP A 259 7.21 30.49 -19.32
N LEU A 260 6.96 29.74 -18.24
CA LEU A 260 6.64 28.30 -18.29
C LEU A 260 5.13 28.18 -18.13
N HIS A 261 4.41 27.87 -19.21
CA HIS A 261 2.96 27.66 -19.16
C HIS A 261 2.61 26.42 -18.31
N TYR A 262 1.31 26.12 -18.22
CA TYR A 262 0.84 24.92 -17.55
C TYR A 262 1.18 23.65 -18.33
N HIS A 263 1.79 22.70 -17.62
CA HIS A 263 2.18 21.39 -18.13
C HIS A 263 2.15 20.32 -17.02
N HIS A 264 2.07 19.06 -17.44
CA HIS A 264 2.28 17.89 -16.59
C HIS A 264 3.70 17.37 -16.87
N GLU A 265 4.48 17.03 -15.83
CA GLU A 265 5.87 16.61 -15.99
C GLU A 265 5.92 15.35 -16.88
N MET A 266 6.71 15.40 -17.98
CA MET A 266 6.92 14.31 -18.94
C MET A 266 5.68 13.81 -19.71
N ALA A 267 4.70 14.67 -19.99
CA ALA A 267 3.48 14.33 -20.76
C ALA A 267 3.70 13.90 -22.23
N TYR A 268 4.87 14.15 -22.81
CA TYR A 268 5.23 13.78 -24.18
C TYR A 268 5.88 12.37 -24.30
N ASN A 269 5.77 11.53 -23.28
CA ASN A 269 6.34 10.18 -23.23
C ASN A 269 5.24 9.10 -23.18
N GLN A 270 5.60 7.84 -23.51
CA GLN A 270 4.67 6.70 -23.41
C GLN A 270 4.35 6.23 -21.97
N HIS A 271 5.07 6.75 -20.97
CA HIS A 271 4.92 6.41 -19.55
C HIS A 271 4.76 7.69 -18.74
N SER A 272 3.62 7.82 -18.05
CA SER A 272 3.21 9.06 -17.42
C SER A 272 3.64 9.15 -15.96
N MET A 273 4.05 10.34 -15.53
CA MET A 273 4.55 10.57 -14.16
C MET A 273 3.36 10.75 -13.22
N LYS A 274 3.22 9.89 -12.20
CA LYS A 274 2.09 9.88 -11.26
C LYS A 274 2.12 11.06 -10.29
N ASN A 275 3.30 11.37 -9.74
CA ASN A 275 3.50 12.42 -8.76
C ASN A 275 4.93 12.95 -8.70
N LEU A 276 5.07 14.15 -8.13
CA LEU A 276 6.32 14.88 -7.98
C LEU A 276 6.26 15.79 -6.74
N ALA A 277 7.43 16.26 -6.30
CA ALA A 277 7.54 17.27 -5.26
C ALA A 277 8.58 18.35 -5.58
N PHE A 278 8.28 19.58 -5.16
CA PHE A 278 9.15 20.75 -5.24
C PHE A 278 9.61 21.17 -3.85
N CYS A 279 10.92 21.30 -3.67
CA CYS A 279 11.58 21.60 -2.41
C CYS A 279 12.30 22.96 -2.51
N SER A 280 11.88 23.92 -1.69
CA SER A 280 12.40 25.29 -1.70
C SER A 280 13.70 25.39 -0.89
N ILE A 281 14.84 25.22 -1.57
CA ILE A 281 16.17 25.32 -0.96
C ILE A 281 16.50 26.80 -0.70
N LYS A 282 16.20 27.66 -1.69
CA LYS A 282 16.30 29.12 -1.60
C LYS A 282 15.10 29.76 -2.31
N ALA A 283 14.52 30.79 -1.71
CA ALA A 283 13.46 31.56 -2.34
C ALA A 283 13.56 33.04 -1.94
N THR A 284 13.45 33.91 -2.94
CA THR A 284 13.24 35.34 -2.75
C THR A 284 11.74 35.62 -2.86
N GLN A 285 11.13 36.18 -1.82
CA GLN A 285 9.68 36.24 -1.67
C GLN A 285 8.99 36.90 -2.87
N GLY A 286 8.04 36.19 -3.48
CA GLY A 286 7.26 36.66 -4.64
C GLY A 286 8.01 36.69 -5.98
N LYS A 287 9.27 36.21 -6.05
CA LYS A 287 10.06 36.15 -7.30
C LYS A 287 10.21 34.70 -7.77
N GLY A 288 9.53 34.37 -8.86
CA GLY A 288 9.52 33.02 -9.44
C GLY A 288 8.67 32.02 -8.66
N ASP A 289 7.55 32.48 -8.10
CA ASP A 289 6.52 31.61 -7.52
C ASP A 289 6.07 30.53 -8.51
N THR A 290 5.77 29.33 -8.00
CA THR A 290 5.17 28.26 -8.80
C THR A 290 3.65 28.43 -8.78
N TYR A 291 3.01 28.18 -9.91
CA TYR A 291 1.56 28.09 -9.99
C TYR A 291 1.17 26.65 -10.31
N LEU A 292 0.17 26.13 -9.60
CA LEU A 292 -0.50 24.87 -9.92
C LEU A 292 -1.82 25.18 -10.64
N SER A 293 -2.40 24.24 -11.36
CA SER A 293 -3.78 24.35 -11.87
C SER A 293 -4.54 23.09 -11.48
N GLU A 294 -5.64 23.24 -10.75
CA GLU A 294 -6.52 22.13 -10.39
C GLU A 294 -7.14 21.55 -11.67
N ASN A 295 -6.82 20.29 -11.97
CA ASN A 295 -6.99 19.74 -13.30
C ASN A 295 -8.34 19.02 -13.51
N LEU A 296 -9.08 18.68 -12.44
CA LEU A 296 -10.40 18.07 -12.56
C LEU A 296 -11.40 19.09 -13.10
N SER A 297 -11.41 20.29 -12.52
CA SER A 297 -12.26 21.40 -12.96
C SER A 297 -11.86 21.95 -14.34
N VAL A 298 -10.58 21.88 -14.72
CA VAL A 298 -10.12 22.14 -16.09
C VAL A 298 -10.64 21.07 -17.06
N THR A 299 -10.52 19.78 -16.71
CA THR A 299 -11.04 18.66 -17.51
C THR A 299 -12.55 18.82 -17.77
N ASP A 300 -13.33 19.03 -16.71
CA ASP A 300 -14.78 19.17 -16.80
C ASP A 300 -15.20 20.38 -17.64
N SER A 301 -14.49 21.51 -17.51
CA SER A 301 -14.75 22.71 -18.32
C SER A 301 -14.34 22.54 -19.78
N LEU A 302 -13.20 21.88 -20.03
CA LEU A 302 -12.69 21.62 -21.38
C LEU A 302 -13.64 20.71 -22.16
N LEU A 303 -14.18 19.66 -21.55
CA LEU A 303 -15.07 18.70 -22.20
C LEU A 303 -16.41 19.31 -22.68
N GLN A 304 -16.81 20.47 -22.16
CA GLN A 304 -17.98 21.22 -22.66
C GLN A 304 -17.69 22.02 -23.96
N THR A 305 -16.43 22.09 -24.40
CA THR A 305 -16.01 22.87 -25.57
C THR A 305 -15.87 22.02 -26.85
N ASP A 306 -15.86 22.67 -28.01
CA ASP A 306 -15.49 22.01 -29.27
C ASP A 306 -14.05 21.48 -29.24
N LEU A 307 -13.13 22.19 -28.56
CA LEU A 307 -11.74 21.76 -28.39
C LEU A 307 -11.65 20.46 -27.58
N GLY A 308 -12.34 20.37 -26.44
CA GLY A 308 -12.35 19.16 -25.62
C GLY A 308 -12.92 17.95 -26.36
N ARG A 309 -13.96 18.14 -27.18
CA ARG A 309 -14.47 17.10 -28.08
C ARG A 309 -13.43 16.67 -29.12
N LYS A 310 -12.76 17.61 -29.81
CA LYS A 310 -11.67 17.29 -30.74
C LYS A 310 -10.51 16.54 -30.06
N LEU A 311 -10.10 16.97 -28.87
CA LEU A 311 -9.04 16.34 -28.08
C LEU A 311 -9.39 14.91 -27.66
N ARG A 312 -10.65 14.67 -27.28
CA ARG A 312 -11.17 13.32 -26.97
C ARG A 312 -11.21 12.43 -28.21
N ASP A 313 -11.73 12.97 -29.31
CA ASP A 313 -12.02 12.19 -30.53
C ASP A 313 -10.77 11.94 -31.40
N LYS A 314 -9.74 12.78 -31.28
CA LYS A 314 -8.51 12.72 -32.09
C LYS A 314 -7.22 12.46 -31.30
N GLY A 315 -7.20 12.68 -29.99
CA GLY A 315 -5.96 12.75 -29.21
C GLY A 315 -5.04 13.90 -29.64
N VAL A 316 -3.77 13.81 -29.22
CA VAL A 316 -2.70 14.76 -29.54
C VAL A 316 -1.52 14.07 -30.23
N CYS A 317 -0.81 14.81 -31.08
CA CYS A 317 0.48 14.41 -31.63
C CYS A 317 1.55 15.40 -31.15
N TYR A 318 2.51 14.92 -30.38
CA TYR A 318 3.70 15.67 -29.98
C TYR A 318 4.79 15.47 -31.03
N ILE A 319 5.38 16.57 -31.51
CA ILE A 319 6.41 16.58 -32.55
C ILE A 319 7.63 17.33 -32.04
N ARG A 320 8.70 16.59 -31.71
CA ARG A 320 9.98 17.18 -31.30
C ARG A 320 10.86 17.36 -32.53
N CYS A 321 11.50 18.54 -32.63
CA CYS A 321 12.38 18.91 -33.74
C CYS A 321 13.81 19.08 -33.20
N LEU A 322 14.66 18.09 -33.44
CA LEU A 322 15.97 17.94 -32.81
C LEU A 322 17.08 18.23 -33.83
N THR A 323 17.85 19.28 -33.57
CA THR A 323 18.98 19.70 -34.42
C THR A 323 20.19 18.76 -34.27
N ASP A 324 21.03 18.73 -35.30
CA ASP A 324 22.33 18.05 -35.26
C ASP A 324 23.37 18.93 -34.56
N ARG A 325 23.83 18.55 -33.37
CA ARG A 325 24.86 19.31 -32.62
C ARG A 325 26.07 19.63 -33.50
N ASP A 326 26.52 18.66 -34.28
CA ASP A 326 27.76 18.74 -35.05
C ASP A 326 27.65 19.76 -36.22
N ALA A 327 26.43 20.17 -36.58
CA ALA A 327 26.16 21.22 -37.60
C ALA A 327 26.08 22.65 -37.02
N TYR A 328 26.12 22.79 -35.69
CA TYR A 328 26.04 24.05 -34.93
C TYR A 328 27.26 24.32 -34.04
N GLU A 329 28.33 23.54 -34.20
CA GLU A 329 29.64 23.81 -33.59
C GLU A 329 30.16 25.21 -34.00
N GLY A 330 30.69 25.96 -33.03
CA GLY A 330 31.10 27.36 -33.16
C GLY A 330 29.96 28.39 -33.22
N GLN A 331 28.69 28.02 -33.01
CA GLN A 331 27.53 28.92 -33.17
C GLN A 331 26.92 29.47 -31.86
N GLY A 332 27.62 29.35 -30.73
CA GLY A 332 27.42 30.18 -29.54
C GLY A 332 26.06 30.07 -28.82
N TRP A 333 25.01 30.72 -29.32
CA TRP A 333 23.71 30.73 -28.64
C TRP A 333 22.93 29.43 -28.80
N MET A 334 23.11 28.69 -29.90
CA MET A 334 22.63 27.29 -29.98
C MET A 334 23.64 26.30 -29.37
N GLU A 335 24.89 26.71 -29.22
CA GLU A 335 25.99 25.93 -28.66
C GLU A 335 26.05 26.07 -27.12
N GLY A 336 24.93 25.80 -26.45
CA GLY A 336 24.86 25.83 -24.98
C GLY A 336 23.55 26.36 -24.38
N ALA A 337 22.62 26.91 -25.17
CA ALA A 337 21.28 27.17 -24.65
C ALA A 337 20.55 25.84 -24.40
N ALA A 338 20.20 25.57 -23.14
CA ALA A 338 19.49 24.38 -22.66
C ALA A 338 18.02 24.26 -23.13
N VAL A 339 17.73 24.73 -24.34
CA VAL A 339 16.39 24.84 -24.94
C VAL A 339 16.29 24.01 -26.22
N TYR A 340 17.33 24.04 -27.07
CA TYR A 340 17.44 23.15 -28.23
C TYR A 340 18.15 21.85 -27.81
N ASN A 341 17.36 20.81 -27.51
CA ASN A 341 17.92 19.48 -27.31
C ASN A 341 18.31 18.88 -28.67
N HIS A 342 19.62 18.71 -28.91
CA HIS A 342 20.11 17.95 -30.05
C HIS A 342 19.71 16.47 -29.96
N TRP A 343 19.65 15.75 -31.09
CA TRP A 343 19.33 14.32 -31.06
C TRP A 343 20.44 13.48 -30.40
N GLN A 344 21.71 13.88 -30.53
CA GLN A 344 22.84 13.24 -29.82
C GLN A 344 22.59 13.20 -28.30
N LEU A 345 22.08 14.31 -27.76
CA LEU A 345 21.79 14.48 -26.34
C LEU A 345 20.50 13.78 -25.93
N SER A 346 19.45 13.90 -26.76
CA SER A 346 18.11 13.34 -26.50
C SER A 346 18.08 11.81 -26.42
N PHE A 347 19.00 11.12 -27.12
CA PHE A 347 19.07 9.66 -27.16
C PHE A 347 20.41 9.10 -26.65
N GLY A 348 21.31 9.95 -26.14
CA GLY A 348 22.65 9.55 -25.71
C GLY A 348 23.42 8.79 -26.80
N SER A 349 23.34 9.28 -28.04
CA SER A 349 23.81 8.59 -29.26
C SER A 349 24.89 9.38 -29.98
N LYS A 350 25.74 8.68 -30.74
CA LYS A 350 26.77 9.30 -31.60
C LYS A 350 26.43 9.27 -33.08
N THR A 351 25.55 8.37 -33.52
CA THR A 351 25.15 8.28 -34.95
C THR A 351 23.63 8.43 -35.12
N PRO A 352 23.14 8.87 -36.30
CA PRO A 352 21.71 8.97 -36.60
C PRO A 352 20.99 7.63 -36.45
N GLU A 353 21.61 6.54 -36.88
CA GLU A 353 21.03 5.19 -36.89
C GLU A 353 20.85 4.66 -35.46
N GLU A 354 21.80 4.97 -34.56
CA GLU A 354 21.70 4.67 -33.14
C GLU A 354 20.58 5.48 -32.45
N ALA A 355 20.44 6.76 -32.81
CA ALA A 355 19.38 7.64 -32.29
C ALA A 355 17.98 7.23 -32.79
N GLU A 356 17.84 6.93 -34.08
CA GLU A 356 16.59 6.43 -34.65
C GLU A 356 16.20 5.09 -34.04
N LYS A 357 17.15 4.16 -33.87
CA LYS A 357 16.87 2.88 -33.23
C LYS A 357 16.30 3.09 -31.82
N LYS A 358 16.97 3.87 -30.97
CA LYS A 358 16.51 4.15 -29.59
C LYS A 358 15.15 4.87 -29.58
N ALA A 359 14.93 5.83 -30.48
CA ALA A 359 13.65 6.51 -30.61
C ALA A 359 12.50 5.54 -30.96
N ARG A 360 12.74 4.60 -31.88
CA ARG A 360 11.76 3.54 -32.23
C ARG A 360 11.59 2.50 -31.12
N GLU A 361 12.63 2.21 -30.33
CA GLU A 361 12.53 1.39 -29.11
C GLU A 361 11.70 2.10 -28.01
N CYS A 362 11.70 3.43 -27.96
CA CYS A 362 10.76 4.25 -27.18
C CYS A 362 9.39 4.47 -27.87
N GLY A 363 9.10 3.74 -28.96
CA GLY A 363 7.83 3.81 -29.70
C GLY A 363 7.52 5.17 -30.33
N LEU A 364 8.56 5.94 -30.68
CA LEU A 364 8.44 7.20 -31.44
C LEU A 364 8.55 6.93 -32.95
N ASP A 365 7.71 7.60 -33.73
CA ASP A 365 7.89 7.70 -35.17
C ASP A 365 9.04 8.67 -35.48
N VAL A 366 9.92 8.29 -36.42
CA VAL A 366 11.13 9.06 -36.76
C VAL A 366 11.12 9.49 -38.22
N GLU A 367 11.40 10.78 -38.46
CA GLU A 367 11.53 11.40 -39.77
C GLU A 367 12.81 12.26 -39.82
N TRP A 368 13.78 11.85 -40.63
CA TRP A 368 14.96 12.67 -40.93
C TRP A 368 14.66 13.62 -42.09
N CYS A 369 14.92 14.91 -41.91
CA CYS A 369 14.70 15.92 -42.92
C CYS A 369 15.84 16.95 -42.99
N GLN A 370 15.72 17.88 -43.93
CA GLN A 370 16.67 18.99 -44.10
C GLN A 370 16.43 20.03 -43.02
N ASP A 371 17.49 20.49 -42.34
CA ASP A 371 17.36 21.47 -41.26
C ASP A 371 16.84 22.82 -41.82
N PRO A 372 15.73 23.38 -41.28
CA PRO A 372 15.12 24.60 -41.79
C PRO A 372 15.88 25.89 -41.43
N LEU A 373 16.94 25.80 -40.62
CA LEU A 373 17.90 26.86 -40.29
C LEU A 373 19.29 26.56 -40.89
N LYS A 374 19.61 25.29 -41.16
CA LYS A 374 20.87 24.81 -41.77
C LYS A 374 20.64 23.92 -43.01
N PRO A 375 20.24 24.46 -44.17
CA PRO A 375 19.92 23.67 -45.36
C PRO A 375 21.03 22.71 -45.84
N GLU A 376 22.28 22.94 -45.46
CA GLU A 376 23.41 22.03 -45.68
C GLU A 376 23.31 20.71 -44.89
N SER A 377 22.61 20.68 -43.74
CA SER A 377 22.44 19.51 -42.89
C SER A 377 21.17 18.72 -43.22
N LYS A 378 21.33 17.40 -43.34
CA LYS A 378 20.25 16.41 -43.45
C LYS A 378 20.07 15.58 -42.17
N ARG A 379 20.74 15.97 -41.08
CA ARG A 379 20.71 15.28 -39.76
C ARG A 379 19.73 15.97 -38.79
N TYR A 380 18.68 16.61 -39.30
CA TYR A 380 17.59 17.17 -38.49
C TYR A 380 16.53 16.09 -38.26
N MET A 381 16.37 15.70 -36.99
CA MET A 381 15.51 14.58 -36.60
C MET A 381 14.18 15.13 -36.09
N LYS A 382 13.07 14.73 -36.72
CA LYS A 382 11.74 14.89 -36.12
C LYS A 382 11.32 13.58 -35.49
N THR A 383 10.85 13.63 -34.25
CA THR A 383 10.20 12.49 -33.58
C THR A 383 8.75 12.81 -33.25
N LYS A 384 7.84 11.88 -33.54
CA LYS A 384 6.39 12.04 -33.35
C LYS A 384 5.87 11.00 -32.36
N LEU A 385 4.97 11.42 -31.49
CA LEU A 385 4.22 10.54 -30.59
C LEU A 385 2.74 10.94 -30.62
N VAL A 386 1.87 10.01 -31.02
CA VAL A 386 0.41 10.17 -30.97
C VAL A 386 -0.13 9.44 -29.75
N ILE A 387 -0.82 10.16 -28.85
CA ILE A 387 -1.49 9.58 -27.68
C ILE A 387 -2.87 10.22 -27.44
N SER A 388 -3.65 9.60 -26.55
CA SER A 388 -4.86 10.22 -26.00
C SER A 388 -4.55 11.56 -25.33
N ALA A 389 -5.45 12.53 -25.42
CA ALA A 389 -5.35 13.77 -24.65
C ALA A 389 -5.72 13.58 -23.16
N PHE A 390 -6.35 12.46 -22.82
CA PHE A 390 -6.88 12.13 -21.50
C PHE A 390 -6.35 10.77 -21.02
N GLU A 391 -6.00 10.68 -19.73
CA GLU A 391 -5.58 9.44 -19.07
C GLU A 391 -6.45 9.15 -17.83
N TYR A 392 -6.66 7.87 -17.53
CA TYR A 392 -7.40 7.45 -16.35
C TYR A 392 -6.58 7.69 -15.08
N CYS A 393 -7.15 8.42 -14.11
CA CYS A 393 -6.50 8.75 -12.85
C CYS A 393 -7.12 7.93 -11.69
N PRO A 394 -6.42 6.90 -11.16
CA PRO A 394 -7.01 5.95 -10.20
C PRO A 394 -7.42 6.56 -8.85
N SER A 395 -6.91 7.74 -8.48
CA SER A 395 -7.27 8.41 -7.21
C SER A 395 -8.59 9.17 -7.27
N VAL A 396 -9.19 9.30 -8.45
CA VAL A 396 -10.48 9.98 -8.69
C VAL A 396 -11.45 9.16 -9.56
N ASP A 397 -11.09 7.92 -9.91
CA ASP A 397 -11.92 6.94 -10.64
C ASP A 397 -12.50 7.47 -11.96
N ARG A 398 -11.70 8.22 -12.73
CA ARG A 398 -12.11 8.79 -14.04
C ARG A 398 -10.93 9.17 -14.94
N ASN A 399 -11.23 9.30 -16.24
CA ASN A 399 -10.37 9.98 -17.20
C ASN A 399 -10.23 11.48 -16.88
N VAL A 400 -8.99 11.99 -16.93
CA VAL A 400 -8.60 13.40 -16.71
C VAL A 400 -7.68 13.88 -17.84
N LEU A 401 -7.66 15.18 -18.12
CA LEU A 401 -6.76 15.78 -19.10
C LEU A 401 -5.30 15.51 -18.70
N TYR A 402 -4.52 14.85 -19.54
CA TYR A 402 -3.10 14.65 -19.30
C TYR A 402 -2.35 14.96 -20.59
N SER A 403 -2.24 16.24 -20.88
CA SER A 403 -1.57 16.75 -22.09
C SER A 403 -1.09 18.18 -21.88
N SER A 404 -0.04 18.55 -22.62
CA SER A 404 0.81 19.69 -22.26
C SER A 404 0.91 20.71 -23.39
N ILE A 405 0.53 21.96 -23.09
CA ILE A 405 0.70 23.08 -24.02
C ILE A 405 2.19 23.47 -24.16
N ALA A 406 3.06 23.01 -23.25
CA ALA A 406 4.51 23.26 -23.34
C ALA A 406 5.16 22.69 -24.60
N ASP A 407 4.54 21.66 -25.15
CA ASP A 407 5.03 20.93 -26.29
C ASP A 407 4.50 21.48 -27.62
N HIS A 408 3.74 22.58 -27.57
CA HIS A 408 3.41 23.41 -28.72
C HIS A 408 4.41 24.57 -28.91
N SER A 409 4.66 24.96 -30.15
CA SER A 409 5.65 25.98 -30.53
C SER A 409 5.44 27.36 -29.88
N ALA A 410 4.22 27.66 -29.45
CA ALA A 410 3.83 28.89 -28.75
C ALA A 410 4.41 29.00 -27.31
N TRP A 411 4.83 27.90 -26.68
CA TRP A 411 5.54 27.94 -25.39
C TRP A 411 6.75 28.87 -25.41
N PHE A 412 7.44 28.94 -26.56
CA PHE A 412 8.61 29.78 -26.76
C PHE A 412 8.30 31.24 -27.12
N ASP A 413 7.03 31.68 -27.15
CA ASP A 413 6.64 33.05 -27.50
C ASP A 413 7.28 34.13 -26.59
N THR A 414 7.66 33.73 -25.37
CA THR A 414 8.32 34.60 -24.38
C THR A 414 9.81 34.29 -24.18
N TRP A 415 10.35 33.30 -24.89
CA TRP A 415 11.70 32.79 -24.65
C TRP A 415 12.72 33.57 -25.48
N LYS A 416 13.53 34.38 -24.81
CA LYS A 416 14.59 35.21 -25.42
C LYS A 416 15.50 34.37 -26.33
N GLY A 417 15.65 34.81 -27.59
CA GLY A 417 16.42 34.09 -28.63
C GLY A 417 15.67 32.97 -29.35
N VAL A 418 14.55 32.46 -28.83
CA VAL A 418 13.68 31.47 -29.50
C VAL A 418 12.37 32.07 -29.99
N HIS A 419 11.86 33.12 -29.34
CA HIS A 419 10.68 33.86 -29.80
C HIS A 419 10.87 34.48 -31.20
N ASP A 420 12.09 34.93 -31.52
CA ASP A 420 12.51 35.43 -32.84
C ASP A 420 12.49 34.35 -33.94
N VAL A 421 12.50 33.06 -33.57
CA VAL A 421 12.46 31.93 -34.50
C VAL A 421 11.02 31.68 -34.93
N HIS A 422 10.79 31.57 -36.24
CA HIS A 422 9.48 31.26 -36.82
C HIS A 422 8.88 29.98 -36.19
N PRO A 423 7.59 29.95 -35.81
CA PRO A 423 6.98 28.84 -35.06
C PRO A 423 7.32 27.44 -35.60
N ASP A 424 7.21 27.24 -36.91
CA ASP A 424 7.46 25.95 -37.59
C ASP A 424 8.94 25.48 -37.58
N LYS A 425 9.85 26.27 -36.99
CA LYS A 425 11.29 25.98 -36.83
C LYS A 425 11.73 25.86 -35.36
N ARG A 426 10.80 26.03 -34.41
CA ARG A 426 11.03 25.93 -32.96
C ARG A 426 11.17 24.46 -32.50
N PRO A 427 11.74 24.18 -31.31
CA PRO A 427 12.08 22.82 -30.89
C PRO A 427 10.91 21.84 -30.71
N LEU A 428 9.70 22.36 -30.44
CA LEU A 428 8.50 21.56 -30.14
C LEU A 428 7.32 22.07 -30.97
N GLN A 429 6.50 21.15 -31.47
CA GLN A 429 5.28 21.41 -32.22
C GLN A 429 4.21 20.39 -31.77
N MET A 430 2.94 20.77 -31.82
CA MET A 430 1.83 19.90 -31.41
C MET A 430 0.66 20.04 -32.37
N THR A 431 0.02 18.92 -32.72
CA THR A 431 -1.22 18.87 -33.51
C THR A 431 -2.25 17.99 -32.80
N PHE A 432 -3.48 17.95 -33.29
CA PHE A 432 -4.35 16.80 -33.00
C PHE A 432 -3.69 15.51 -33.53
N GLY A 433 -4.11 14.34 -33.00
CA GLY A 433 -3.52 13.04 -33.38
C GLY A 433 -3.72 12.65 -34.86
N ASP A 434 -4.66 13.27 -35.56
CA ASP A 434 -4.85 13.13 -37.02
C ASP A 434 -3.97 14.07 -37.87
N GLY A 435 -3.07 14.83 -37.23
CA GLY A 435 -2.19 15.81 -37.88
C GLY A 435 -2.83 17.17 -38.13
N THR A 436 -4.11 17.40 -37.78
CA THR A 436 -4.71 18.74 -37.95
C THR A 436 -4.13 19.75 -36.94
N PRO A 437 -3.72 20.96 -37.36
CA PRO A 437 -3.13 21.95 -36.46
C PRO A 437 -4.17 22.56 -35.54
N PHE A 438 -3.74 23.00 -34.36
CA PHE A 438 -4.57 23.81 -33.47
C PHE A 438 -4.71 25.24 -34.00
N THR A 439 -5.89 25.84 -33.87
CA THR A 439 -6.06 27.28 -34.05
C THR A 439 -5.51 28.07 -32.85
N VAL A 440 -5.18 29.34 -33.07
CA VAL A 440 -4.66 30.21 -32.00
C VAL A 440 -5.73 30.43 -30.92
N GLU A 441 -7.00 30.44 -31.32
CA GLU A 441 -8.17 30.58 -30.46
C GLU A 441 -8.37 29.34 -29.57
N GLU A 442 -8.15 28.13 -30.09
CA GLU A 442 -8.15 26.89 -29.29
C GLU A 442 -7.00 26.87 -28.29
N LEU A 443 -5.78 27.27 -28.69
CA LEU A 443 -4.65 27.33 -27.77
C LEU A 443 -4.86 28.37 -26.67
N ARG A 444 -5.44 29.53 -26.99
CA ARG A 444 -5.86 30.54 -26.00
C ARG A 444 -6.98 30.04 -25.09
N GLN A 445 -7.93 29.25 -25.60
CA GLN A 445 -8.97 28.62 -24.79
C GLN A 445 -8.36 27.62 -23.79
N TRP A 446 -7.44 26.77 -24.23
CA TRP A 446 -6.80 25.77 -23.37
C TRP A 446 -5.91 26.40 -22.30
N VAL A 447 -5.03 27.36 -22.65
CA VAL A 447 -4.29 28.16 -21.66
C VAL A 447 -5.25 28.88 -20.72
N GLY A 448 -6.32 29.46 -21.28
CA GLY A 448 -7.31 30.20 -20.53
C GLY A 448 -8.05 29.38 -19.48
N LEU A 449 -8.31 28.09 -19.75
CA LEU A 449 -8.90 27.15 -18.79
C LEU A 449 -7.93 26.79 -17.67
N TYR A 450 -6.65 26.55 -17.96
CA TYR A 450 -5.64 26.34 -16.90
C TYR A 450 -5.46 27.58 -16.01
N ASP A 451 -5.56 28.80 -16.57
CA ASP A 451 -5.57 30.02 -15.75
C ASP A 451 -6.77 30.09 -14.78
N ASP A 452 -7.94 29.58 -15.19
CA ASP A 452 -9.14 29.49 -14.34
C ASP A 452 -8.95 28.43 -13.23
N GLY A 453 -8.17 27.38 -13.47
CA GLY A 453 -7.75 26.40 -12.47
C GLY A 453 -6.63 26.88 -11.53
N GLY A 454 -6.07 28.07 -11.78
CA GLY A 454 -4.78 28.51 -11.25
C GLY A 454 -4.71 28.81 -9.74
N ILE A 455 -3.71 28.22 -9.07
CA ILE A 455 -3.42 28.33 -7.64
C ILE A 455 -1.98 28.79 -7.43
N ARG A 456 -1.75 29.85 -6.65
CA ARG A 456 -0.40 30.45 -6.46
C ARG A 456 0.33 29.88 -5.24
N VAL A 457 1.44 29.17 -5.48
CA VAL A 457 2.39 28.76 -4.43
C VAL A 457 3.46 29.83 -4.26
N GLN A 458 3.27 30.71 -3.27
CA GLN A 458 4.29 31.68 -2.85
C GLN A 458 5.41 30.98 -2.06
N TRP A 459 6.64 30.96 -2.57
CA TRP A 459 7.73 30.20 -1.96
C TRP A 459 8.39 30.91 -0.77
N GLN A 460 8.59 30.17 0.34
CA GLN A 460 9.54 30.51 1.41
C GLN A 460 10.68 29.48 1.47
N PRO A 461 11.89 29.82 1.96
CA PRO A 461 12.96 28.85 2.18
C PRO A 461 12.54 27.76 3.18
N GLY A 462 12.70 26.50 2.80
CA GLY A 462 12.28 25.32 3.57
C GLY A 462 10.91 24.74 3.18
N ASP A 463 10.10 25.46 2.40
CA ASP A 463 8.80 24.96 1.94
C ASP A 463 8.94 23.71 1.05
N ILE A 464 7.97 22.80 1.13
CA ILE A 464 7.88 21.60 0.29
C ILE A 464 6.46 21.51 -0.25
N VAL A 465 6.28 21.28 -1.56
CA VAL A 465 4.96 21.02 -2.16
C VAL A 465 5.02 19.73 -2.96
N ALA A 466 4.24 18.72 -2.55
CA ALA A 466 4.13 17.43 -3.22
C ALA A 466 2.73 17.27 -3.80
N PHE A 467 2.63 16.87 -5.08
CA PHE A 467 1.35 16.80 -5.79
C PHE A 467 1.28 15.67 -6.82
N CYS A 468 0.05 15.20 -7.05
CA CYS A 468 -0.28 14.27 -8.11
C CYS A 468 -0.33 15.01 -9.45
N ASN A 469 0.52 14.60 -10.39
CA ASN A 469 0.68 15.25 -11.69
C ASN A 469 -0.61 15.19 -12.51
N TYR A 470 -1.38 14.11 -12.37
CA TYR A 470 -2.71 13.95 -12.98
C TYR A 470 -3.74 14.97 -12.47
N ARG A 471 -3.68 15.35 -11.19
CA ARG A 471 -4.61 16.31 -10.57
C ARG A 471 -4.13 17.75 -10.64
N TYR A 472 -2.84 18.00 -10.90
CA TYR A 472 -2.29 19.34 -11.03
C TYR A 472 -1.27 19.45 -12.17
N ALA A 473 -1.63 20.23 -13.20
CA ALA A 473 -0.63 20.85 -14.05
C ALA A 473 0.12 21.94 -13.26
N HIS A 474 1.32 22.31 -13.69
CA HIS A 474 2.12 23.35 -13.03
C HIS A 474 2.82 24.29 -14.04
N GLY A 475 3.15 25.50 -13.59
CA GLY A 475 3.75 26.56 -14.41
C GLY A 475 4.46 27.63 -13.57
N ARG A 476 5.10 28.59 -14.25
CA ARG A 476 5.93 29.66 -13.62
C ARG A 476 6.02 30.90 -14.52
N PRO A 477 5.60 32.09 -14.06
CA PRO A 477 5.88 33.35 -14.76
C PRO A 477 7.37 33.63 -14.92
N ALA A 478 7.70 34.58 -15.80
CA ALA A 478 9.02 35.21 -15.81
C ALA A 478 9.28 35.99 -14.51
N PHE A 479 10.53 36.07 -14.10
CA PHE A 479 10.98 36.83 -12.93
C PHE A 479 12.42 37.30 -13.09
N HIS A 480 12.78 38.37 -12.37
CA HIS A 480 14.14 38.93 -12.38
C HIS A 480 14.69 39.00 -10.96
N LEU A 481 15.87 38.41 -10.77
CA LEU A 481 16.66 38.49 -9.54
C LEU A 481 17.71 39.60 -9.65
N HIS A 482 17.90 40.36 -8.57
CA HIS A 482 19.05 41.22 -8.38
C HIS A 482 20.28 40.38 -7.98
N ARG A 483 21.49 40.95 -8.06
CA ARG A 483 22.76 40.23 -7.88
C ARG A 483 22.96 39.57 -6.50
N TRP A 484 22.13 39.92 -5.51
CA TRP A 484 22.14 39.39 -4.14
C TRP A 484 20.89 38.55 -3.82
N GLU A 485 19.99 38.35 -4.78
CA GLU A 485 18.78 37.55 -4.62
C GLU A 485 19.00 36.17 -5.24
N GLU A 486 18.53 35.13 -4.56
CA GLU A 486 18.68 33.75 -4.99
C GLU A 486 17.32 33.05 -4.98
N ARG A 487 17.13 32.12 -5.93
CA ARG A 487 16.00 31.21 -6.00
C ARG A 487 16.53 29.87 -6.49
N GLN A 488 16.23 28.80 -5.75
CA GLN A 488 16.66 27.45 -6.05
C GLN A 488 15.59 26.48 -5.52
N ILE A 489 14.87 25.86 -6.45
CA ILE A 489 13.79 24.91 -6.17
C ILE A 489 14.22 23.55 -6.72
N GLY A 490 14.40 22.56 -5.85
CA GLY A 490 14.77 21.19 -6.23
C GLY A 490 13.53 20.34 -6.55
N VAL A 491 13.57 19.60 -7.65
CA VAL A 491 12.50 18.68 -8.07
C VAL A 491 12.81 17.24 -7.69
N VAL A 492 11.86 16.57 -7.04
CA VAL A 492 11.85 15.12 -6.74
C VAL A 492 10.79 14.43 -7.60
N LEU A 493 11.17 13.38 -8.34
CA LEU A 493 10.28 12.61 -9.21
C LEU A 493 9.81 11.30 -8.54
N GLY A 494 8.53 10.98 -8.75
CA GLY A 494 7.88 9.79 -8.20
C GLY A 494 7.81 8.59 -9.16
N GLU A 495 6.68 7.88 -9.14
CA GLU A 495 6.41 6.69 -9.96
C GLU A 495 6.06 7.06 -11.43
N LYS A 496 6.56 6.29 -12.40
CA LYS A 496 5.92 6.12 -13.72
C LYS A 496 4.65 5.26 -13.56
N PHE A 497 3.68 5.47 -14.44
CA PHE A 497 2.60 4.54 -14.72
C PHE A 497 2.73 4.03 -16.16
N ASP A 498 2.45 2.75 -16.37
CA ASP A 498 2.54 2.12 -17.68
C ASP A 498 1.20 2.21 -18.42
N SER A 499 1.19 2.89 -19.56
CA SER A 499 -0.01 3.19 -20.34
C SER A 499 -0.77 1.94 -20.83
N TRP A 500 -0.10 0.78 -20.90
CA TRP A 500 -0.75 -0.48 -21.24
C TRP A 500 -1.59 -1.09 -20.10
N GLU A 501 -1.33 -0.77 -18.82
CA GLU A 501 -2.18 -1.19 -17.71
C GLU A 501 -3.53 -0.42 -17.69
N LEU A 502 -3.52 0.84 -18.15
CA LEU A 502 -4.71 1.70 -18.22
C LEU A 502 -5.71 1.23 -19.30
N ASN A 503 -5.24 0.59 -20.38
CA ASN A 503 -6.09 0.09 -21.46
C ASN A 503 -7.12 -0.98 -21.01
N LEU A 504 -6.88 -1.66 -19.89
CA LEU A 504 -7.85 -2.60 -19.29
C LEU A 504 -9.05 -1.89 -18.64
N PHE A 505 -8.91 -0.62 -18.24
CA PHE A 505 -9.98 0.17 -17.64
C PHE A 505 -10.84 0.89 -18.69
N CYS A 506 -10.23 1.36 -19.79
CA CYS A 506 -10.94 1.98 -20.92
C CYS A 506 -12.04 1.09 -21.55
N VAL A 507 -11.99 -0.23 -21.34
CA VAL A 507 -13.01 -1.18 -21.82
C VAL A 507 -14.37 -0.97 -21.12
N ARG A 508 -14.42 -0.37 -19.91
CA ARG A 508 -15.69 -0.13 -19.20
C ARG A 508 -16.49 1.05 -19.76
N GLU A 509 -15.85 2.18 -20.05
CA GLU A 509 -16.55 3.36 -20.64
C GLU A 509 -17.07 3.08 -22.07
N ALA A 510 -16.56 2.03 -22.74
CA ALA A 510 -17.07 1.56 -24.02
C ALA A 510 -18.47 0.90 -23.94
N GLU A 511 -18.92 0.48 -22.75
CA GLU A 511 -20.27 -0.08 -22.56
C GLU A 511 -21.32 0.99 -22.23
N GLU A 512 -20.91 2.19 -21.76
CA GLU A 512 -21.78 3.37 -21.58
C GLU A 512 -21.77 4.34 -22.80
N GLY A 513 -21.07 3.99 -23.88
CA GLY A 513 -21.25 4.60 -25.21
C GLY A 513 -20.39 5.82 -25.54
N PHE A 514 -19.26 6.04 -24.85
CA PHE A 514 -18.45 7.26 -25.00
C PHE A 514 -17.23 7.18 -25.95
N LEU A 515 -17.02 6.08 -26.66
CA LEU A 515 -15.89 5.90 -27.59
C LEU A 515 -16.33 5.52 -29.03
N PRO A 516 -15.76 6.16 -30.09
CA PRO A 516 -15.86 5.67 -31.46
C PRO A 516 -15.09 4.35 -31.64
N SER A 517 -15.56 3.48 -32.54
CA SER A 517 -14.98 2.15 -32.75
C SER A 517 -13.67 2.16 -33.56
N ALA A 518 -12.55 2.45 -32.90
CA ALA A 518 -11.24 2.00 -33.35
C ALA A 518 -11.11 0.47 -33.16
N LYS A 519 -10.36 -0.20 -34.04
CA LYS A 519 -10.33 -1.68 -34.11
C LYS A 519 -9.61 -2.31 -32.91
N LEU A 520 -10.38 -2.86 -31.97
CA LEU A 520 -9.93 -3.84 -30.99
C LEU A 520 -10.85 -5.08 -31.07
N GLU A 521 -10.25 -6.27 -31.14
CA GLU A 521 -11.00 -7.53 -31.32
C GLU A 521 -11.59 -8.01 -29.98
N LYS A 522 -12.86 -8.42 -29.99
CA LYS A 522 -13.62 -8.78 -28.77
C LYS A 522 -13.56 -10.30 -28.46
N PRO A 523 -13.17 -10.70 -27.25
CA PRO A 523 -13.63 -11.94 -26.62
C PRO A 523 -15.12 -11.84 -26.22
N SER A 524 -15.77 -12.97 -25.94
CA SER A 524 -17.24 -13.04 -25.86
C SER A 524 -17.83 -13.18 -24.45
N LYS A 525 -18.79 -12.29 -24.12
CA LYS A 525 -19.90 -12.41 -23.16
C LYS A 525 -19.61 -12.84 -21.70
N ILE A 526 -19.99 -11.98 -20.76
CA ILE A 526 -20.38 -12.32 -19.37
C ILE A 526 -21.77 -11.71 -19.09
N ASP A 527 -22.50 -12.26 -18.12
CA ASP A 527 -23.94 -12.06 -17.88
C ASP A 527 -24.22 -10.95 -16.84
N PRO A 528 -25.11 -9.96 -17.10
CA PRO A 528 -25.28 -8.78 -16.24
C PRO A 528 -26.44 -8.93 -15.23
N ASP A 529 -26.23 -9.65 -14.15
CA ASP A 529 -27.18 -9.72 -13.03
C ASP A 529 -26.42 -9.74 -11.69
N HIS A 530 -26.49 -8.63 -10.91
CA HIS A 530 -26.25 -8.46 -9.45
C HIS A 530 -26.01 -6.97 -9.11
N ALA A 531 -27.05 -6.22 -8.74
CA ALA A 531 -26.90 -4.82 -8.29
C ALA A 531 -27.89 -4.45 -7.16
N THR A 532 -27.46 -4.52 -5.90
CA THR A 532 -28.33 -4.22 -4.73
C THR A 532 -27.61 -3.52 -3.57
N ILE A 533 -27.78 -2.19 -3.53
CA ILE A 533 -27.98 -1.31 -2.35
C ILE A 533 -27.05 -1.45 -1.12
N LEU A 534 -26.37 -0.34 -0.77
CA LEU A 534 -25.83 -0.06 0.57
C LEU A 534 -26.31 1.30 1.09
N LEU A 535 -26.69 1.37 2.37
CA LEU A 535 -27.09 2.61 3.07
C LEU A 535 -25.88 3.29 3.76
N PRO A 536 -25.87 4.62 3.95
CA PRO A 536 -24.64 5.38 4.18
C PRO A 536 -24.11 5.36 5.63
N THR A 537 -22.94 4.75 5.81
CA THR A 537 -22.16 4.61 7.06
C THR A 537 -21.81 5.92 7.80
N ARG A 538 -22.01 7.08 7.15
CA ARG A 538 -21.54 8.40 7.62
C ARG A 538 -22.24 8.90 8.90
N ILE A 539 -23.48 8.50 9.17
CA ILE A 539 -24.23 8.99 10.34
C ILE A 539 -23.75 8.34 11.64
N VAL A 540 -23.57 7.01 11.64
CA VAL A 540 -23.11 6.24 12.81
C VAL A 540 -21.72 6.71 13.27
N ASN A 541 -20.79 6.88 12.33
CA ASN A 541 -19.43 7.37 12.63
C ASN A 541 -19.44 8.78 13.26
N LYS A 542 -20.33 9.69 12.82
CA LYS A 542 -20.45 11.03 13.44
C LYS A 542 -20.90 10.96 14.90
N MET A 543 -21.82 10.07 15.27
CA MET A 543 -22.24 9.90 16.67
C MET A 543 -21.10 9.34 17.53
N VAL A 544 -20.43 8.28 17.07
CA VAL A 544 -19.32 7.64 17.81
C VAL A 544 -18.17 8.61 18.07
N VAL A 545 -17.74 9.34 17.03
CA VAL A 545 -16.67 10.34 17.14
C VAL A 545 -17.05 11.50 18.08
N THR A 546 -18.31 11.94 18.07
CA THR A 546 -18.78 13.03 18.94
C THR A 546 -18.76 12.60 20.42
N CYS A 547 -19.27 11.42 20.75
CA CYS A 547 -19.22 10.88 22.11
C CYS A 547 -17.79 10.63 22.61
N ALA A 548 -16.89 10.15 21.73
CA ALA A 548 -15.47 9.98 22.06
C ALA A 548 -14.79 11.33 22.36
N ARG A 549 -15.03 12.36 21.55
CA ARG A 549 -14.48 13.71 21.74
C ARG A 549 -14.99 14.37 23.03
N LEU A 550 -16.28 14.27 23.34
CA LEU A 550 -16.83 14.79 24.61
C LEU A 550 -16.18 14.12 25.83
N THR A 551 -15.98 12.80 25.76
CA THR A 551 -15.31 12.02 26.81
C THR A 551 -13.86 12.45 26.99
N ALA A 552 -13.11 12.64 25.90
CA ALA A 552 -11.73 13.08 25.93
C ALA A 552 -11.58 14.52 26.49
N PHE A 553 -12.47 15.43 26.11
CA PHE A 553 -12.48 16.82 26.59
C PHE A 553 -12.69 16.92 28.10
N LEU A 554 -13.68 16.17 28.64
CA LEU A 554 -13.90 16.06 30.08
C LEU A 554 -12.69 15.44 30.81
N TYR A 555 -12.05 14.45 30.20
CA TYR A 555 -10.84 13.81 30.76
C TYR A 555 -9.64 14.77 30.80
N GLN A 556 -9.42 15.59 29.76
CA GLN A 556 -8.39 16.62 29.74
C GLN A 556 -8.65 17.73 30.77
N LYS A 557 -9.90 18.23 30.87
CA LYS A 557 -10.29 19.23 31.88
C LYS A 557 -10.03 18.75 33.32
N LEU A 558 -10.24 17.47 33.60
CA LEU A 558 -9.96 16.87 34.92
C LEU A 558 -8.46 16.65 35.20
N ILE A 559 -7.63 16.44 34.17
CA ILE A 559 -6.17 16.31 34.31
C ILE A 559 -5.49 17.67 34.56
N ALA A 560 -6.02 18.75 34.00
CA ALA A 560 -5.46 20.09 34.12
C ALA A 560 -5.53 20.72 35.54
N ALA A 561 -6.25 20.10 36.49
CA ALA A 561 -6.52 20.65 37.82
C ALA A 561 -5.49 20.27 38.93
N ALA A 562 -4.45 19.51 38.58
CA ALA A 562 -3.16 19.41 39.29
C ALA A 562 -3.11 19.40 40.86
N GLU A 563 -3.66 18.37 41.52
CA GLU A 563 -3.11 17.91 42.81
C GLU A 563 -3.20 16.36 42.95
N PRO A 564 -2.29 15.69 43.69
CA PRO A 564 -2.23 14.21 43.74
C PRO A 564 -3.51 13.51 44.23
N SER A 565 -4.36 14.21 44.99
CA SER A 565 -5.64 13.67 45.49
C SER A 565 -6.72 13.51 44.40
N ALA A 566 -6.49 14.03 43.19
CA ALA A 566 -7.39 13.87 42.05
C ALA A 566 -7.32 12.45 41.44
N VAL A 567 -6.14 11.84 41.36
CA VAL A 567 -5.95 10.51 40.72
C VAL A 567 -6.72 9.41 41.46
N PHE A 568 -6.70 9.43 42.79
CA PHE A 568 -7.44 8.47 43.61
C PHE A 568 -8.96 8.68 43.51
N ARG A 569 -9.42 9.92 43.30
CA ARG A 569 -10.83 10.25 43.09
C ARG A 569 -11.32 9.92 41.67
N ALA A 570 -10.48 10.05 40.65
CA ALA A 570 -10.78 9.54 39.31
C ALA A 570 -10.98 8.01 39.32
N LEU A 571 -10.20 7.27 40.13
CA LEU A 571 -10.41 5.83 40.35
C LEU A 571 -11.73 5.51 41.09
N GLN A 572 -12.10 6.28 42.11
CA GLN A 572 -13.39 6.16 42.79
C GLN A 572 -14.58 6.48 41.86
N LEU A 573 -14.50 7.54 41.05
CA LEU A 573 -15.50 7.83 40.02
C LEU A 573 -15.61 6.70 38.99
N LYS A 574 -14.49 6.13 38.54
CA LYS A 574 -14.45 4.98 37.61
C LYS A 574 -15.10 3.72 38.20
N LEU A 575 -15.11 3.58 39.53
CA LEU A 575 -15.84 2.54 40.27
C LEU A 575 -17.33 2.86 40.44
N HIS A 576 -17.70 4.10 40.77
CA HIS A 576 -19.11 4.52 40.86
C HIS A 576 -19.81 4.52 39.50
N PHE A 577 -19.16 4.99 38.43
CA PHE A 577 -19.70 4.96 37.07
C PHE A 577 -19.91 3.52 36.58
N LYS A 578 -18.99 2.59 36.91
CA LYS A 578 -19.17 1.14 36.72
C LYS A 578 -20.28 0.51 37.59
N ARG A 579 -20.73 1.18 38.66
CA ARG A 579 -21.93 0.78 39.43
C ARG A 579 -23.21 1.34 38.83
N SER A 580 -23.25 2.62 38.44
CA SER A 580 -24.43 3.23 37.81
C SER A 580 -24.76 2.62 36.44
N LEU A 581 -23.75 2.32 35.62
CA LEU A 581 -23.95 1.60 34.34
C LEU A 581 -24.49 0.17 34.53
N ARG A 582 -24.32 -0.45 35.70
CA ARG A 582 -24.93 -1.76 36.02
C ARG A 582 -26.41 -1.67 36.43
N LEU A 583 -26.92 -0.47 36.72
CA LEU A 583 -28.31 -0.25 37.12
C LEU A 583 -29.21 0.23 35.96
N LEU A 584 -28.64 0.85 34.92
CA LEU A 584 -29.38 1.44 33.80
C LEU A 584 -29.45 0.60 32.52
N GLY A 585 -28.83 -0.59 32.46
CA GLY A 585 -28.75 -1.40 31.23
C GLY A 585 -28.84 -2.92 31.41
N ALA A 586 -29.15 -3.42 32.61
CA ALA A 586 -29.10 -4.84 32.92
C ALA A 586 -30.37 -5.62 32.48
N ARG A 587 -30.67 -5.69 31.18
CA ARG A 587 -31.65 -6.67 30.64
C ARG A 587 -31.49 -7.14 29.19
N THR A 588 -30.40 -6.80 28.51
CA THR A 588 -29.93 -7.48 27.26
C THR A 588 -28.39 -7.45 27.20
N CYS A 589 -27.80 -8.20 26.27
CA CYS A 589 -26.35 -8.22 25.98
C CYS A 589 -25.42 -8.65 27.15
N ARG A 590 -25.52 -9.93 27.56
CA ARG A 590 -24.34 -10.68 28.06
C ARG A 590 -23.80 -11.61 26.99
N SER A 591 -23.00 -11.07 26.08
CA SER A 591 -22.01 -11.84 25.31
C SER A 591 -20.79 -10.94 25.07
N MET A 592 -19.59 -11.52 25.08
CA MET A 592 -18.37 -10.78 24.77
C MET A 592 -18.20 -10.76 23.24
N ALA A 593 -18.42 -9.61 22.61
CA ALA A 593 -17.95 -9.38 21.24
C ALA A 593 -16.41 -9.29 21.26
N PRO A 594 -15.68 -10.08 20.44
CA PRO A 594 -14.23 -10.12 20.48
C PRO A 594 -13.60 -8.99 19.64
N ARG A 595 -12.27 -8.91 19.68
CA ARG A 595 -11.42 -7.90 19.02
C ARG A 595 -11.26 -8.16 17.51
N VAL A 596 -12.36 -8.46 16.80
CA VAL A 596 -12.37 -9.07 15.45
C VAL A 596 -13.37 -8.35 14.51
N GLU A 597 -13.20 -7.05 14.33
CA GLU A 597 -13.90 -6.26 13.30
C GLU A 597 -12.94 -5.25 12.68
N LEU A 598 -12.14 -5.69 11.69
CA LEU A 598 -11.46 -4.83 10.69
C LEU A 598 -10.74 -5.66 9.60
N TYR A 599 -11.49 -6.55 8.94
CA TYR A 599 -11.12 -7.05 7.61
C TYR A 599 -12.36 -7.00 6.72
N THR A 600 -12.19 -6.44 5.52
CA THR A 600 -13.13 -6.56 4.41
C THR A 600 -13.21 -8.01 3.91
N ALA A 601 -14.02 -8.26 2.86
CA ALA A 601 -14.21 -9.59 2.30
C ALA A 601 -12.88 -10.28 1.90
N TYR A 602 -12.94 -11.61 1.72
CA TYR A 602 -11.85 -12.43 1.21
C TYR A 602 -11.13 -11.76 0.01
N GLU A 603 -9.87 -11.39 0.22
CA GLU A 603 -9.10 -10.54 -0.69
C GLU A 603 -7.76 -11.24 -1.03
N LEU A 604 -7.58 -11.54 -2.31
CA LEU A 604 -6.34 -12.06 -2.88
C LEU A 604 -5.45 -10.92 -3.35
N SER A 605 -4.13 -11.17 -3.43
CA SER A 605 -3.21 -10.25 -4.10
C SER A 605 -3.32 -10.34 -5.64
N PRO A 606 -2.77 -9.39 -6.41
CA PRO A 606 -2.72 -9.47 -7.87
C PRO A 606 -2.10 -10.78 -8.39
N VAL A 607 -1.01 -11.27 -7.77
CA VAL A 607 -0.41 -12.57 -8.13
C VAL A 607 -1.36 -13.73 -7.81
N GLN A 608 -2.06 -13.69 -6.68
CA GLN A 608 -3.01 -14.77 -6.32
C GLN A 608 -4.27 -14.76 -7.20
N GLU A 609 -4.78 -13.60 -7.62
CA GLU A 609 -5.87 -13.49 -8.61
C GLU A 609 -5.46 -14.06 -9.98
N LYS A 610 -4.24 -13.76 -10.43
CA LYS A 610 -3.64 -14.35 -11.66
C LYS A 610 -3.58 -15.88 -11.58
N ILE A 611 -3.22 -16.46 -10.43
CA ILE A 611 -3.24 -17.92 -10.23
C ILE A 611 -4.66 -18.47 -10.17
N LYS A 612 -5.60 -17.79 -9.51
CA LYS A 612 -7.02 -18.16 -9.47
C LYS A 612 -7.65 -18.21 -10.87
N GLN A 613 -7.41 -17.20 -11.70
CA GLN A 613 -7.84 -17.19 -13.11
C GLN A 613 -7.23 -18.36 -13.91
N ALA A 614 -5.96 -18.68 -13.67
CA ALA A 614 -5.27 -19.79 -14.32
C ALA A 614 -5.71 -21.18 -13.81
N ASN A 615 -6.15 -21.28 -12.56
CA ASN A 615 -6.81 -22.47 -12.01
C ASN A 615 -8.19 -22.65 -12.69
N GLN A 616 -8.99 -21.57 -12.75
CA GLN A 616 -10.35 -21.56 -13.29
C GLN A 616 -10.43 -21.80 -14.81
N SER A 617 -9.41 -21.40 -15.57
CA SER A 617 -9.28 -21.74 -17.00
C SER A 617 -8.83 -23.19 -17.26
N GLY A 618 -8.61 -23.99 -16.21
CA GLY A 618 -8.21 -25.39 -16.31
C GLY A 618 -6.73 -25.61 -16.66
N LYS A 619 -5.90 -24.55 -16.75
CA LYS A 619 -4.49 -24.60 -17.18
C LYS A 619 -3.65 -25.65 -16.45
N TYR A 620 -3.93 -25.87 -15.17
CA TYR A 620 -3.18 -26.82 -14.31
C TYR A 620 -3.88 -28.19 -14.14
N GLY A 621 -4.93 -28.44 -14.93
CA GLY A 621 -5.77 -29.63 -14.92
C GLY A 621 -6.75 -29.70 -13.74
N PRO A 622 -7.74 -30.59 -13.84
CA PRO A 622 -8.76 -30.78 -12.82
C PRO A 622 -8.19 -31.41 -11.54
N VAL A 623 -9.03 -31.43 -10.50
CA VAL A 623 -8.83 -32.10 -9.21
C VAL A 623 -9.98 -33.08 -8.95
N PRO A 624 -9.87 -33.98 -7.95
CA PRO A 624 -10.99 -34.81 -7.52
C PRO A 624 -12.23 -34.00 -7.12
N LYS A 625 -13.41 -34.62 -7.15
CA LYS A 625 -14.68 -33.93 -6.91
C LYS A 625 -14.92 -33.66 -5.43
N ARG A 626 -14.50 -34.59 -4.56
CA ARG A 626 -14.70 -34.55 -3.11
C ARG A 626 -13.35 -34.58 -2.40
N CYS A 627 -12.88 -33.41 -2.00
CA CYS A 627 -11.60 -33.23 -1.33
C CYS A 627 -11.78 -32.99 0.17
N VAL A 628 -10.80 -33.40 0.97
CA VAL A 628 -10.71 -33.02 2.39
C VAL A 628 -9.36 -32.38 2.65
N VAL A 629 -9.35 -31.23 3.31
CA VAL A 629 -8.13 -30.56 3.77
C VAL A 629 -8.18 -30.45 5.29
N THR A 630 -7.33 -31.22 5.96
CA THR A 630 -7.10 -31.04 7.41
C THR A 630 -6.13 -29.88 7.63
N GLY A 631 -6.37 -29.05 8.64
CA GLY A 631 -5.67 -27.77 8.81
C GLY A 631 -6.14 -26.71 7.80
N GLY A 632 -7.37 -26.84 7.28
CA GLY A 632 -7.94 -25.98 6.24
C GLY A 632 -8.10 -24.49 6.62
N LEU A 633 -7.84 -24.13 7.88
CA LEU A 633 -7.78 -22.74 8.38
C LEU A 633 -6.40 -22.42 8.99
N GLY A 634 -5.35 -23.06 8.47
CA GLY A 634 -3.96 -22.58 8.55
C GLY A 634 -3.53 -21.93 7.23
N PHE A 635 -2.43 -21.17 7.22
CA PHE A 635 -1.95 -20.38 6.07
C PHE A 635 -1.95 -21.15 4.73
N VAL A 636 -1.28 -22.30 4.67
CA VAL A 636 -1.29 -23.17 3.47
C VAL A 636 -2.67 -23.81 3.25
N GLY A 637 -3.28 -24.35 4.30
CA GLY A 637 -4.51 -25.13 4.18
C GLY A 637 -5.68 -24.31 3.64
N GLN A 638 -5.79 -23.04 4.01
CA GLN A 638 -6.77 -22.12 3.47
C GLN A 638 -6.55 -21.90 1.97
N ARG A 639 -5.31 -21.58 1.55
CA ARG A 639 -5.00 -21.41 0.12
C ARG A 639 -5.19 -22.70 -0.69
N LEU A 640 -4.98 -23.86 -0.08
CA LEU A 640 -5.23 -25.16 -0.71
C LEU A 640 -6.73 -25.42 -0.90
N VAL A 641 -7.57 -25.13 0.11
CA VAL A 641 -9.03 -25.22 0.00
C VAL A 641 -9.54 -24.33 -1.15
N GLU A 642 -9.05 -23.10 -1.22
CA GLU A 642 -9.34 -22.17 -2.32
C GLU A 642 -8.87 -22.74 -3.68
N THR A 643 -7.62 -23.20 -3.78
CA THR A 643 -7.03 -23.79 -4.99
C THR A 643 -7.80 -25.01 -5.52
N LEU A 644 -8.32 -25.87 -4.63
CA LEU A 644 -9.11 -27.04 -5.02
C LEU A 644 -10.45 -26.64 -5.64
N VAL A 645 -11.16 -25.67 -5.04
CA VAL A 645 -12.41 -25.13 -5.60
C VAL A 645 -12.16 -24.39 -6.91
N GLU A 646 -11.09 -23.60 -7.00
CA GLU A 646 -10.68 -22.90 -8.22
C GLU A 646 -10.37 -23.85 -9.39
N ARG A 647 -9.99 -25.11 -9.10
CA ARG A 647 -9.73 -26.17 -10.09
C ARG A 647 -10.93 -27.11 -10.32
N GLY A 648 -12.11 -26.78 -9.79
CA GLY A 648 -13.36 -27.48 -10.08
C GLY A 648 -13.77 -28.58 -9.09
N ALA A 649 -13.23 -28.63 -7.88
CA ALA A 649 -13.76 -29.52 -6.85
C ALA A 649 -15.23 -29.17 -6.51
N GLU A 650 -16.13 -30.15 -6.59
CA GLU A 650 -17.56 -29.99 -6.30
C GLU A 650 -17.84 -29.82 -4.80
N GLN A 651 -16.99 -30.43 -3.97
CA GLN A 651 -17.02 -30.31 -2.51
C GLN A 651 -15.61 -30.35 -1.93
N VAL A 652 -15.30 -29.41 -1.03
CA VAL A 652 -14.05 -29.37 -0.26
C VAL A 652 -14.36 -29.25 1.23
N VAL A 653 -14.06 -30.30 2.01
CA VAL A 653 -14.20 -30.29 3.46
C VAL A 653 -12.97 -29.62 4.07
N SER A 654 -13.15 -28.42 4.64
CA SER A 654 -12.11 -27.69 5.36
C SER A 654 -12.19 -28.01 6.85
N PHE A 655 -11.36 -28.94 7.30
CA PHE A 655 -11.32 -29.41 8.69
C PHE A 655 -10.22 -28.69 9.49
N ASP A 656 -10.55 -28.00 10.57
CA ASP A 656 -9.60 -27.33 11.48
C ASP A 656 -10.18 -27.28 12.90
N ILE A 657 -9.35 -27.11 13.93
CA ILE A 657 -9.83 -26.90 15.30
C ILE A 657 -10.46 -25.52 15.48
N VAL A 658 -10.05 -24.54 14.68
CA VAL A 658 -10.51 -23.15 14.74
C VAL A 658 -11.80 -22.98 13.93
N PRO A 659 -12.79 -22.22 14.43
CA PRO A 659 -13.96 -21.86 13.63
C PRO A 659 -13.60 -20.95 12.44
N PRO A 660 -14.29 -21.04 11.30
CA PRO A 660 -14.09 -20.11 10.20
C PRO A 660 -14.35 -18.66 10.66
N ALA A 661 -13.42 -17.76 10.32
CA ALA A 661 -13.61 -16.33 10.50
C ALA A 661 -14.57 -15.77 9.44
N ALA A 662 -15.19 -14.61 9.71
CA ALA A 662 -16.17 -14.01 8.80
C ALA A 662 -15.62 -13.67 7.39
N ASN A 663 -14.29 -13.57 7.25
CA ASN A 663 -13.59 -13.24 6.00
C ASN A 663 -12.93 -14.44 5.29
N VAL A 664 -13.26 -15.69 5.64
CA VAL A 664 -12.85 -16.86 4.83
C VAL A 664 -13.64 -16.92 3.51
N CYS A 665 -13.15 -17.69 2.54
CA CYS A 665 -13.77 -17.82 1.22
C CYS A 665 -15.21 -18.38 1.30
N GLN A 666 -16.22 -17.55 1.02
CA GLN A 666 -17.63 -17.94 1.06
C GLN A 666 -18.08 -18.62 -0.24
N ASN A 667 -17.55 -19.82 -0.53
CA ASN A 667 -17.97 -20.62 -1.68
C ASN A 667 -18.82 -21.82 -1.25
N LYS A 668 -19.95 -22.06 -1.94
CA LYS A 668 -20.90 -23.16 -1.70
C LYS A 668 -20.28 -24.58 -1.76
N ALA A 669 -19.14 -24.75 -2.44
CA ALA A 669 -18.40 -26.00 -2.46
C ALA A 669 -17.64 -26.29 -1.14
N ILE A 670 -17.36 -25.26 -0.33
CA ILE A 670 -16.56 -25.41 0.89
C ILE A 670 -17.44 -25.75 2.08
N LYS A 671 -17.21 -26.92 2.69
CA LYS A 671 -17.82 -27.35 3.95
C LYS A 671 -16.81 -27.17 5.09
N TYR A 672 -16.93 -26.08 5.85
CA TYR A 672 -16.14 -25.87 7.05
C TYR A 672 -16.56 -26.82 8.18
N VAL A 673 -15.60 -27.53 8.79
CA VAL A 673 -15.81 -28.47 9.90
C VAL A 673 -14.86 -28.11 11.04
N THR A 674 -15.42 -27.67 12.16
CA THR A 674 -14.67 -27.19 13.33
C THR A 674 -14.55 -28.27 14.40
N ALA A 675 -13.51 -29.10 14.30
CA ALA A 675 -13.32 -30.28 15.13
C ALA A 675 -11.85 -30.51 15.49
N ASP A 676 -11.60 -31.34 16.50
CA ASP A 676 -10.22 -31.72 16.87
C ASP A 676 -9.74 -32.87 15.98
N LEU A 677 -8.47 -32.87 15.58
CA LEU A 677 -7.88 -34.01 14.85
C LEU A 677 -7.73 -35.25 15.76
N CYS A 678 -7.72 -35.06 17.08
CA CYS A 678 -7.76 -36.13 18.07
C CYS A 678 -9.16 -36.76 18.25
N ASP A 679 -10.22 -36.09 17.76
CA ASP A 679 -11.60 -36.62 17.76
C ASP A 679 -11.80 -37.55 16.55
N PHE A 680 -11.69 -38.86 16.79
CA PHE A 680 -11.77 -39.87 15.73
C PHE A 680 -13.14 -39.88 15.03
N ASP A 681 -14.24 -39.67 15.75
CA ASP A 681 -15.60 -39.67 15.19
C ASP A 681 -15.84 -38.45 14.29
N ALA A 682 -15.27 -37.30 14.64
CA ALA A 682 -15.32 -36.12 13.78
C ALA A 682 -14.45 -36.27 12.53
N VAL A 683 -13.27 -36.90 12.64
CA VAL A 683 -12.41 -37.21 11.48
C VAL A 683 -13.10 -38.24 10.56
N MET A 684 -13.71 -39.29 11.11
CA MET A 684 -14.52 -40.28 10.37
C MET A 684 -15.64 -39.63 9.54
N LYS A 685 -16.36 -38.66 10.11
CA LYS A 685 -17.43 -37.90 9.43
C LYS A 685 -16.90 -36.83 8.45
N ALA A 686 -15.62 -36.48 8.54
CA ALA A 686 -14.98 -35.51 7.65
C ALA A 686 -14.40 -36.15 6.39
N VAL A 687 -13.99 -37.43 6.45
CA VAL A 687 -13.46 -38.19 5.30
C VAL A 687 -14.50 -39.09 4.62
N GLU A 688 -15.72 -39.14 5.14
CA GLU A 688 -16.83 -39.92 4.56
C GLU A 688 -17.06 -39.60 3.08
N GLY A 689 -16.86 -40.60 2.21
CA GLY A 689 -17.11 -40.48 0.77
C GLY A 689 -16.19 -39.51 0.03
N ALA A 690 -14.98 -39.22 0.56
CA ALA A 690 -13.97 -38.40 -0.08
C ALA A 690 -13.17 -39.17 -1.15
N ASP A 691 -12.76 -38.48 -2.22
CA ASP A 691 -11.89 -39.03 -3.26
C ASP A 691 -10.41 -39.02 -2.83
N CYS A 692 -10.00 -37.94 -2.14
CA CYS A 692 -8.64 -37.73 -1.64
C CYS A 692 -8.61 -36.81 -0.41
N VAL A 693 -7.70 -37.10 0.52
CA VAL A 693 -7.42 -36.28 1.71
C VAL A 693 -6.03 -35.63 1.61
N TRP A 694 -5.98 -34.31 1.75
CA TRP A 694 -4.75 -33.55 1.96
C TRP A 694 -4.54 -33.35 3.46
N HIS A 695 -3.55 -34.04 4.00
CA HIS A 695 -3.22 -33.99 5.41
C HIS A 695 -2.22 -32.86 5.70
N ASN A 696 -2.76 -31.63 5.84
CA ASN A 696 -2.00 -30.41 6.11
C ASN A 696 -2.01 -29.99 7.60
N ALA A 697 -2.86 -30.60 8.43
CA ALA A 697 -2.88 -30.32 9.86
C ALA A 697 -1.56 -30.72 10.54
N ALA A 698 -0.97 -29.78 11.28
CA ALA A 698 0.20 -30.02 12.12
C ALA A 698 0.33 -28.97 13.23
N ALA A 699 0.92 -29.39 14.35
CA ALA A 699 1.50 -28.50 15.34
C ALA A 699 2.89 -28.05 14.85
N VAL A 700 3.03 -26.78 14.46
CA VAL A 700 4.22 -26.22 13.78
C VAL A 700 4.97 -25.20 14.67
N GLY A 701 6.26 -25.03 14.43
CA GLY A 701 7.17 -24.17 15.22
C GLY A 701 7.88 -24.96 16.33
N PRO A 702 8.87 -24.37 17.05
CA PRO A 702 9.73 -25.12 17.99
C PRO A 702 9.36 -24.96 19.49
N PHE A 703 8.44 -24.06 19.83
CA PHE A 703 8.23 -23.61 21.21
C PHE A 703 7.07 -24.30 21.97
N LEU A 704 6.33 -25.23 21.35
CA LEU A 704 5.18 -25.90 21.98
C LEU A 704 5.60 -27.01 22.98
N PRO A 705 4.70 -27.54 23.82
CA PRO A 705 4.96 -28.72 24.67
C PRO A 705 5.22 -29.99 23.84
N LYS A 706 6.08 -30.91 24.32
CA LYS A 706 6.42 -32.15 23.58
C LYS A 706 5.20 -33.03 23.26
N HIS A 707 4.32 -33.24 24.24
CA HIS A 707 3.10 -34.04 24.06
C HIS A 707 2.16 -33.46 22.98
N PHE A 708 2.14 -32.13 22.84
CA PHE A 708 1.28 -31.44 21.87
C PHE A 708 1.63 -31.84 20.44
N TYR A 709 2.93 -31.89 20.11
CA TYR A 709 3.39 -32.38 18.81
C TYR A 709 3.01 -33.84 18.57
N LYS A 710 3.17 -34.73 19.57
CA LYS A 710 2.81 -36.15 19.41
C LYS A 710 1.32 -36.35 19.22
N ASN A 711 0.48 -35.63 19.97
CA ASN A 711 -0.97 -35.70 19.83
C ASN A 711 -1.43 -35.24 18.43
N VAL A 712 -1.00 -34.05 17.98
CA VAL A 712 -1.46 -33.53 16.68
C VAL A 712 -0.79 -34.24 15.49
N ASN A 713 0.55 -34.39 15.50
CA ASN A 713 1.32 -34.85 14.34
C ASN A 713 1.44 -36.39 14.23
N VAL A 714 1.12 -37.15 15.27
CA VAL A 714 1.24 -38.63 15.27
C VAL A 714 -0.10 -39.30 15.57
N ILE A 715 -0.79 -38.91 16.64
CA ILE A 715 -2.13 -39.47 16.95
C ILE A 715 -3.16 -38.93 15.95
N GLY A 716 -3.15 -37.63 15.66
CA GLY A 716 -3.99 -37.05 14.61
C GLY A 716 -3.74 -37.65 13.21
N THR A 717 -2.48 -37.87 12.83
CA THR A 717 -2.12 -38.58 11.59
C THR A 717 -2.68 -40.02 11.57
N ARG A 718 -2.59 -40.74 12.70
CA ARG A 718 -3.17 -42.08 12.86
C ARG A 718 -4.69 -42.05 12.73
N ASN A 719 -5.36 -41.08 13.34
CA ASN A 719 -6.82 -40.92 13.25
C ASN A 719 -7.26 -40.71 11.80
N VAL A 720 -6.58 -39.85 11.04
CA VAL A 720 -6.87 -39.65 9.60
C VAL A 720 -6.63 -40.94 8.81
N LEU A 721 -5.52 -41.65 9.04
CA LEU A 721 -5.21 -42.92 8.37
C LEU A 721 -6.28 -43.98 8.62
N GLU A 722 -6.62 -44.25 9.89
CA GLU A 722 -7.61 -45.27 10.25
C GLU A 722 -9.03 -44.88 9.83
N ALA A 723 -9.35 -43.57 9.82
CA ALA A 723 -10.63 -43.09 9.29
C ALA A 723 -10.74 -43.28 7.77
N CYS A 724 -9.68 -42.96 7.01
CA CYS A 724 -9.62 -43.26 5.57
C CYS A 724 -9.78 -44.75 5.30
N LYS A 725 -9.13 -45.61 6.10
CA LYS A 725 -9.25 -47.08 6.00
C LYS A 725 -10.68 -47.56 6.23
N GLN A 726 -11.36 -47.07 7.27
CA GLN A 726 -12.74 -47.46 7.58
C GLN A 726 -13.76 -46.91 6.58
N GLN A 727 -13.59 -45.68 6.09
CA GLN A 727 -14.45 -45.05 5.07
C GLN A 727 -14.09 -45.46 3.63
N GLY A 728 -13.12 -46.37 3.44
CA GLY A 728 -12.69 -46.86 2.12
C GLY A 728 -11.88 -45.86 1.28
N VAL A 729 -11.60 -44.66 1.78
CA VAL A 729 -10.85 -43.60 1.07
C VAL A 729 -9.42 -44.06 0.79
N LYS A 730 -9.03 -44.05 -0.49
CA LYS A 730 -7.76 -44.64 -0.93
C LYS A 730 -6.61 -43.67 -1.20
N LYS A 731 -6.84 -42.37 -1.34
CA LYS A 731 -5.78 -41.41 -1.66
C LYS A 731 -5.49 -40.46 -0.49
N MET A 732 -4.22 -40.33 -0.11
CA MET A 732 -3.80 -39.30 0.83
C MET A 732 -2.48 -38.62 0.44
N VAL A 733 -2.49 -37.29 0.31
CA VAL A 733 -1.28 -36.47 0.17
C VAL A 733 -0.92 -35.90 1.54
N PHE A 734 0.33 -36.04 1.98
CA PHE A 734 0.79 -35.56 3.29
C PHE A 734 1.69 -34.34 3.16
N SER A 735 1.36 -33.26 3.86
CA SER A 735 2.22 -32.09 4.02
C SER A 735 3.35 -32.44 5.00
N SER A 736 4.50 -32.88 4.47
CA SER A 736 5.72 -33.15 5.25
C SER A 736 6.61 -31.90 5.34
N THR A 737 7.88 -32.06 5.70
CA THR A 737 8.86 -30.97 5.81
C THR A 737 10.29 -31.49 5.61
N PRO A 738 11.20 -30.76 4.93
CA PRO A 738 12.58 -31.21 4.76
C PRO A 738 13.32 -31.36 6.10
N SER A 739 12.90 -30.67 7.16
CA SER A 739 13.52 -30.80 8.48
C SER A 739 13.30 -32.17 9.14
N SER A 740 12.49 -33.07 8.57
CA SER A 740 12.46 -34.49 8.95
C SER A 740 13.68 -35.28 8.44
N ARG A 741 14.44 -34.72 7.48
CA ARG A 741 15.53 -35.38 6.74
C ARG A 741 16.93 -34.84 7.03
N PHE A 742 17.06 -33.80 7.84
CA PHE A 742 18.35 -33.24 8.25
C PHE A 742 18.40 -32.95 9.76
N THR A 743 19.60 -32.60 10.24
CA THR A 743 19.95 -32.31 11.65
C THR A 743 20.41 -30.85 11.81
N CYS A 744 20.54 -30.34 13.04
CA CYS A 744 21.18 -29.03 13.26
C CYS A 744 22.71 -29.06 13.32
N THR A 745 23.36 -30.21 13.05
CA THR A 745 24.83 -30.31 13.03
C THR A 745 25.37 -29.73 11.74
N ASP A 746 24.87 -30.19 10.60
CA ASP A 746 25.43 -29.93 9.27
C ASP A 746 24.52 -29.00 8.45
N ASP A 747 25.01 -28.53 7.31
CA ASP A 747 24.31 -27.60 6.41
C ASP A 747 23.78 -28.35 5.18
N VAL A 748 22.54 -28.06 4.76
CA VAL A 748 21.92 -28.67 3.57
C VAL A 748 22.07 -27.73 2.38
N ASP A 749 23.05 -28.05 1.53
CA ASP A 749 23.51 -27.17 0.47
C ASP A 749 23.27 -27.77 -0.93
N GLY A 750 22.03 -27.69 -1.40
CA GLY A 750 21.64 -28.17 -2.73
C GLY A 750 21.40 -29.68 -2.83
N GLN A 751 21.21 -30.38 -1.71
CA GLN A 751 20.91 -31.81 -1.72
C GLN A 751 19.54 -32.10 -2.36
N THR A 752 19.45 -33.22 -3.06
CA THR A 752 18.23 -33.87 -3.54
C THR A 752 17.65 -34.78 -2.46
N GLU A 753 16.41 -35.26 -2.65
CA GLU A 753 15.73 -36.17 -1.73
C GLU A 753 16.41 -37.53 -1.57
N ALA A 754 17.28 -37.93 -2.51
CA ALA A 754 18.09 -39.15 -2.45
C ALA A 754 19.47 -38.93 -1.79
N GLU A 755 19.94 -37.69 -1.68
CA GLU A 755 21.21 -37.34 -1.01
C GLU A 755 21.00 -36.96 0.47
N MET A 756 19.75 -36.75 0.89
CA MET A 756 19.38 -36.55 2.29
C MET A 756 19.14 -37.88 3.03
N PRO A 757 19.44 -37.99 4.34
CA PRO A 757 19.05 -39.11 5.19
C PRO A 757 17.57 -39.53 5.07
N ASP A 758 17.32 -40.85 5.13
CA ASP A 758 15.96 -41.39 5.26
C ASP A 758 15.49 -41.46 6.73
N ILE A 759 14.20 -41.73 6.94
CA ILE A 759 13.60 -41.86 8.27
C ILE A 759 13.36 -43.33 8.64
N PRO A 760 13.52 -43.73 9.92
CA PRO A 760 13.85 -42.89 11.07
C PRO A 760 15.33 -42.49 11.14
N GLN A 761 15.60 -41.29 11.68
CA GLN A 761 16.93 -40.83 12.09
C GLN A 761 17.13 -40.98 13.60
N ASP A 762 18.37 -41.19 14.04
CA ASP A 762 18.76 -41.20 15.47
C ASP A 762 18.51 -39.87 16.19
N ARG A 763 18.55 -38.76 15.44
CA ARG A 763 18.40 -37.39 15.95
C ARG A 763 17.66 -36.54 14.94
N TYR A 764 16.85 -35.60 15.43
CA TYR A 764 16.09 -34.66 14.60
C TYR A 764 16.37 -33.21 15.03
N VAL A 765 16.22 -32.29 14.09
CA VAL A 765 16.27 -30.81 14.30
C VAL A 765 15.41 -30.33 15.48
N ALA A 766 14.20 -30.87 15.64
CA ALA A 766 13.25 -30.52 16.70
C ALA A 766 12.18 -31.61 16.91
N GLU A 767 11.39 -31.51 17.99
CA GLU A 767 10.22 -32.37 18.23
C GLU A 767 9.21 -32.33 17.06
N TYR A 768 9.07 -31.17 16.41
CA TYR A 768 8.28 -31.01 15.19
C TYR A 768 8.75 -31.96 14.08
N SER A 769 10.05 -31.95 13.76
CA SER A 769 10.66 -32.83 12.77
C SER A 769 10.47 -34.31 13.11
N ALA A 770 10.75 -34.69 14.36
CA ALA A 770 10.62 -36.07 14.83
C ALA A 770 9.18 -36.57 14.68
N THR A 771 8.20 -35.77 15.12
CA THR A 771 6.79 -36.16 15.08
C THR A 771 6.20 -36.14 13.66
N LYS A 772 6.68 -35.28 12.76
CA LYS A 772 6.32 -35.38 11.33
C LYS A 772 6.95 -36.61 10.66
N ALA A 773 8.15 -37.04 11.06
CA ALA A 773 8.74 -38.32 10.63
C ALA A 773 7.99 -39.53 11.20
N GLU A 774 7.61 -39.51 12.48
CA GLU A 774 6.73 -40.54 13.09
C GLU A 774 5.40 -40.67 12.34
N GLY A 775 4.76 -39.55 11.97
CA GLY A 775 3.57 -39.53 11.13
C GLY A 775 3.81 -40.08 9.71
N GLU A 776 4.89 -39.65 9.04
CA GLU A 776 5.26 -40.13 7.70
C GLU A 776 5.52 -41.66 7.69
N LEU A 777 6.13 -42.21 8.75
CA LEU A 777 6.40 -43.65 8.90
C LEU A 777 5.12 -44.49 9.01
N LEU A 778 4.08 -44.00 9.71
CA LEU A 778 2.78 -44.68 9.77
C LEU A 778 2.15 -44.82 8.38
N LEU A 779 2.23 -43.74 7.59
CA LEU A 779 1.65 -43.66 6.26
C LEU A 779 2.46 -44.47 5.23
N ARG A 780 3.79 -44.42 5.29
CA ARG A 780 4.69 -45.30 4.52
C ARG A 780 4.40 -46.78 4.80
N LYS A 781 4.17 -47.17 6.06
CA LYS A 781 3.81 -48.54 6.43
C LYS A 781 2.49 -48.97 5.78
N ALA A 782 1.42 -48.22 6.02
CA ALA A 782 0.10 -48.52 5.46
C ALA A 782 0.09 -48.52 3.91
N CYS A 783 0.93 -47.68 3.29
CA CYS A 783 1.12 -47.66 1.84
C CYS A 783 1.82 -48.91 1.31
N LYS A 784 2.84 -49.41 2.03
CA LYS A 784 3.52 -50.68 1.70
C LYS A 784 2.61 -51.89 1.94
N GLU A 785 1.70 -51.80 2.88
CA GLU A 785 0.68 -52.81 3.19
C GLU A 785 -0.55 -52.73 2.27
N GLY A 786 -0.59 -51.77 1.33
CA GLY A 786 -1.66 -51.61 0.34
C GLY A 786 -2.98 -51.03 0.89
N GLU A 787 -2.99 -50.55 2.12
CA GLU A 787 -4.18 -50.01 2.77
C GLU A 787 -4.61 -48.66 2.16
N ILE A 788 -3.62 -47.82 1.85
CA ILE A 788 -3.73 -46.44 1.36
C ILE A 788 -2.73 -46.19 0.22
N LEU A 789 -3.03 -45.27 -0.70
CA LEU A 789 -2.09 -44.71 -1.67
C LEU A 789 -1.60 -43.37 -1.13
N PHE A 790 -0.29 -43.22 -0.92
CA PHE A 790 0.29 -42.09 -0.20
C PHE A 790 1.57 -41.54 -0.84
N ILE A 791 1.70 -40.21 -0.82
CA ILE A 791 2.91 -39.44 -1.15
C ILE A 791 3.09 -38.31 -0.13
N ALA A 792 4.34 -38.05 0.27
CA ALA A 792 4.71 -36.88 1.06
C ALA A 792 5.27 -35.74 0.17
N VAL A 793 4.77 -34.52 0.37
CA VAL A 793 5.27 -33.30 -0.29
C VAL A 793 5.70 -32.31 0.79
N ALA A 794 6.83 -31.63 0.61
CA ALA A 794 7.50 -30.88 1.66
C ALA A 794 8.00 -29.51 1.16
N PRO A 795 7.68 -28.39 1.85
CA PRO A 795 8.15 -27.07 1.46
C PRO A 795 9.35 -26.62 2.28
N HIS A 796 10.09 -25.63 1.78
CA HIS A 796 11.02 -24.86 2.61
C HIS A 796 10.68 -23.37 2.60
N THR A 797 10.68 -22.76 3.79
CA THR A 797 10.27 -21.35 4.04
C THR A 797 9.06 -20.91 3.20
N VAL A 798 7.87 -21.40 3.56
CA VAL A 798 6.63 -20.97 2.88
C VAL A 798 6.39 -19.49 3.14
N TYR A 799 6.13 -18.72 2.08
CA TYR A 799 5.78 -17.30 2.15
C TYR A 799 4.62 -17.00 1.19
N GLY A 800 4.06 -15.80 1.31
CA GLY A 800 2.95 -15.34 0.48
C GLY A 800 2.07 -14.32 1.21
N PRO A 801 1.15 -13.66 0.49
CA PRO A 801 0.02 -12.96 1.10
C PRO A 801 -0.69 -13.85 2.14
N ARG A 802 -1.05 -13.28 3.29
CA ARG A 802 -1.65 -13.98 4.45
C ARG A 802 -0.71 -14.89 5.27
N ASP A 803 0.61 -14.86 5.07
CA ASP A 803 1.55 -15.52 6.01
C ASP A 803 1.37 -14.96 7.44
N ASN A 804 1.23 -15.87 8.41
CA ASN A 804 1.08 -15.55 9.83
C ASN A 804 2.14 -16.23 10.72
N LEU A 805 3.20 -16.78 10.12
CA LEU A 805 4.19 -17.62 10.82
C LEU A 805 5.64 -17.25 10.49
N PHE A 806 6.00 -16.97 9.24
CA PHE A 806 7.40 -16.75 8.87
C PHE A 806 7.79 -15.27 8.96
N LEU A 807 7.35 -14.46 8.00
CA LEU A 807 7.71 -13.06 7.84
C LEU A 807 7.28 -12.15 9.01
N PRO A 808 6.05 -12.22 9.56
CA PRO A 808 5.62 -11.25 10.60
C PRO A 808 6.42 -11.37 11.90
N ASN A 809 6.88 -12.57 12.27
CA ASN A 809 7.73 -12.77 13.45
C ASN A 809 9.11 -12.10 13.31
N LEU A 810 9.58 -11.90 12.08
CA LEU A 810 10.85 -11.23 11.78
C LEU A 810 10.64 -9.71 11.62
N LEU A 811 9.55 -9.29 10.96
CA LEU A 811 9.17 -7.87 10.86
C LEU A 811 8.85 -7.26 12.23
N GLU A 812 8.18 -7.99 13.15
CA GLU A 812 7.99 -7.56 14.55
C GLU A 812 9.32 -7.19 15.22
N ALA A 813 10.35 -8.02 15.03
CA ALA A 813 11.68 -7.81 15.61
C ALA A 813 12.47 -6.70 14.88
N ALA A 814 12.19 -6.46 13.61
CA ALA A 814 12.83 -5.41 12.81
C ALA A 814 12.28 -4.01 13.10
N GLY A 815 10.94 -3.84 13.15
CA GLY A 815 10.27 -2.55 13.35
C GLY A 815 10.49 -1.92 14.74
N ILE A 816 10.89 -2.74 15.72
CA ILE A 816 11.36 -2.30 17.05
C ILE A 816 12.88 -2.06 17.12
N GLY A 817 13.58 -2.14 15.99
CA GLY A 817 15.03 -1.91 15.88
C GLY A 817 15.94 -2.97 16.50
N LYS A 818 15.47 -4.22 16.73
CA LYS A 818 16.23 -5.26 17.46
C LYS A 818 16.72 -6.44 16.62
N LEU A 819 16.13 -6.72 15.46
CA LEU A 819 16.67 -7.71 14.52
C LEU A 819 18.05 -7.27 14.01
N ARG A 820 18.97 -8.23 13.85
CA ARG A 820 20.35 -8.04 13.36
C ARG A 820 20.72 -9.25 12.50
N VAL A 821 21.57 -9.05 11.50
CA VAL A 821 22.18 -10.15 10.73
C VAL A 821 23.01 -11.04 11.66
N PHE A 822 22.85 -12.36 11.58
CA PHE A 822 23.62 -13.33 12.37
C PHE A 822 24.78 -13.91 11.56
N GLY A 823 25.97 -13.98 12.17
CA GLY A 823 27.16 -14.55 11.53
C GLY A 823 27.59 -13.74 10.31
N SER A 824 27.72 -14.41 9.15
CA SER A 824 28.16 -13.80 7.89
C SER A 824 27.03 -13.19 7.05
N GLY A 825 25.76 -13.43 7.41
CA GLY A 825 24.60 -13.11 6.57
C GLY A 825 24.38 -14.01 5.35
N LYS A 826 25.35 -14.85 4.97
CA LYS A 826 25.33 -15.62 3.70
C LYS A 826 24.59 -16.96 3.76
N SER A 827 23.66 -17.15 4.69
CA SER A 827 22.87 -18.37 4.79
C SER A 827 21.94 -18.52 3.59
N ARG A 828 22.16 -19.58 2.80
CA ARG A 828 21.44 -19.88 1.55
C ARG A 828 20.16 -20.66 1.87
N VAL A 829 19.02 -20.27 1.34
CA VAL A 829 17.73 -20.91 1.60
C VAL A 829 16.90 -21.09 0.34
N GLY A 830 16.11 -22.16 0.30
CA GLY A 830 14.95 -22.22 -0.58
C GLY A 830 13.75 -21.55 0.08
N TYR A 831 12.99 -20.77 -0.70
CA TYR A 831 11.65 -20.29 -0.36
C TYR A 831 10.60 -21.06 -1.17
N THR A 832 9.35 -21.01 -0.72
CA THR A 832 8.22 -21.60 -1.45
C THR A 832 7.01 -20.66 -1.39
N HIS A 833 6.55 -20.13 -2.52
CA HIS A 833 5.31 -19.38 -2.54
C HIS A 833 4.13 -20.28 -2.17
N VAL A 834 3.15 -19.76 -1.43
CA VAL A 834 2.02 -20.57 -0.93
C VAL A 834 1.25 -21.27 -2.07
N ASP A 835 1.04 -20.61 -3.20
CA ASP A 835 0.42 -21.19 -4.39
C ASP A 835 1.29 -22.27 -5.07
N ASN A 836 2.62 -22.15 -5.01
CA ASN A 836 3.55 -23.18 -5.51
C ASN A 836 3.45 -24.44 -4.66
N TYR A 837 3.40 -24.30 -3.33
CA TYR A 837 3.24 -25.45 -2.45
C TYR A 837 1.85 -26.09 -2.59
N CYS A 838 0.79 -25.29 -2.74
CA CYS A 838 -0.55 -25.80 -3.06
C CYS A 838 -0.56 -26.54 -4.41
N HIS A 839 0.15 -26.04 -5.42
CA HIS A 839 0.28 -26.72 -6.71
C HIS A 839 0.99 -28.08 -6.58
N GLY A 840 2.12 -28.14 -5.87
CA GLY A 840 2.87 -29.38 -5.60
C GLY A 840 2.02 -30.42 -4.88
N LEU A 841 1.26 -30.02 -3.85
CA LEU A 841 0.30 -30.87 -3.14
C LEU A 841 -0.82 -31.38 -4.06
N VAL A 842 -1.30 -30.58 -5.01
CA VAL A 842 -2.37 -30.97 -5.95
C VAL A 842 -1.87 -31.93 -7.03
N ILE A 843 -0.67 -31.73 -7.60
CA ILE A 843 -0.16 -32.65 -8.64
C ILE A 843 0.32 -33.99 -8.07
N ALA A 844 0.76 -34.04 -6.80
CA ALA A 844 1.10 -35.29 -6.13
C ALA A 844 -0.09 -36.26 -6.06
N GLU A 845 -1.34 -35.76 -5.97
CA GLU A 845 -2.55 -36.60 -6.00
C GLU A 845 -2.70 -37.38 -7.31
N LYS A 846 -2.24 -36.81 -8.44
CA LYS A 846 -2.30 -37.44 -9.76
C LYS A 846 -1.43 -38.70 -9.84
N GLN A 847 -0.37 -38.79 -9.02
CA GLN A 847 0.48 -39.97 -8.90
C GLN A 847 -0.03 -41.02 -7.89
N LEU A 848 -1.17 -40.77 -7.22
CA LEU A 848 -1.82 -41.72 -6.32
C LEU A 848 -2.75 -42.67 -7.09
N TYR A 849 -2.17 -43.58 -7.87
CA TYR A 849 -2.84 -44.72 -8.50
C TYR A 849 -2.17 -46.05 -8.11
N LYS A 850 -2.89 -47.17 -8.26
CA LYS A 850 -2.38 -48.52 -7.94
C LYS A 850 -1.14 -48.82 -8.79
N GLU A 851 -0.11 -49.41 -8.19
CA GLU A 851 1.18 -49.74 -8.85
C GLU A 851 1.98 -48.53 -9.37
N SER A 852 1.63 -47.30 -8.98
CA SER A 852 2.47 -46.11 -9.22
C SER A 852 3.86 -46.27 -8.57
N PRO A 853 4.96 -46.07 -9.33
CA PRO A 853 6.34 -46.15 -8.81
C PRO A 853 6.72 -44.92 -7.96
N HIS A 854 5.75 -44.07 -7.63
CA HIS A 854 5.93 -42.86 -6.83
C HIS A 854 5.32 -42.98 -5.42
N LEU A 855 4.56 -44.05 -5.14
CA LEU A 855 3.96 -44.33 -3.83
C LEU A 855 5.03 -44.46 -2.74
N GLY A 856 4.74 -43.92 -1.54
CA GLY A 856 5.64 -43.94 -0.39
C GLY A 856 6.79 -42.92 -0.44
N LYS A 857 7.05 -42.29 -1.59
CA LYS A 857 8.13 -41.30 -1.75
C LYS A 857 7.83 -39.97 -1.04
N PHE A 858 8.91 -39.21 -0.89
CA PHE A 858 8.98 -37.88 -0.30
C PHE A 858 9.56 -36.93 -1.36
N TYR A 859 8.94 -35.77 -1.55
CA TYR A 859 9.35 -34.77 -2.54
C TYR A 859 9.45 -33.37 -1.92
N VAL A 860 10.47 -32.61 -2.31
CA VAL A 860 10.63 -31.21 -1.93
C VAL A 860 10.09 -30.30 -3.04
N CYS A 861 9.24 -29.35 -2.67
CA CYS A 861 8.73 -28.32 -3.57
C CYS A 861 9.14 -26.94 -3.03
N THR A 862 9.88 -26.19 -3.85
CA THR A 862 10.31 -24.80 -3.61
C THR A 862 10.07 -23.99 -4.88
N ASP A 863 10.42 -22.70 -4.86
CA ASP A 863 10.39 -21.84 -6.05
C ASP A 863 11.53 -22.15 -7.06
N GLY A 864 12.37 -23.15 -6.76
CA GLY A 864 13.34 -23.73 -7.70
C GLY A 864 14.27 -22.71 -8.35
N ALA A 865 14.52 -22.85 -9.65
CA ALA A 865 15.36 -21.93 -10.43
C ALA A 865 14.74 -20.53 -10.67
N THR A 866 13.62 -20.18 -10.03
CA THR A 866 13.02 -18.83 -10.14
C THR A 866 13.53 -17.83 -9.09
N HIS A 867 14.26 -18.31 -8.07
CA HIS A 867 15.01 -17.48 -7.12
C HIS A 867 16.07 -16.59 -7.83
N PRO A 868 16.70 -15.63 -7.14
CA PRO A 868 17.72 -14.77 -7.76
C PRO A 868 18.99 -15.52 -8.19
N HIS A 869 19.39 -16.59 -7.48
CA HIS A 869 20.53 -17.43 -7.88
C HIS A 869 20.08 -18.58 -8.79
N PRO A 870 20.74 -18.80 -9.95
CA PRO A 870 20.30 -19.78 -10.95
C PRO A 870 20.36 -21.24 -10.47
N GLU A 871 21.15 -21.55 -9.44
CA GLU A 871 21.18 -22.87 -8.82
C GLU A 871 19.87 -23.20 -8.07
N GLY A 872 19.09 -22.18 -7.68
CA GLY A 872 17.75 -22.32 -7.09
C GLY A 872 17.65 -21.96 -5.59
N TYR A 873 18.39 -20.94 -5.15
CA TYR A 873 18.34 -20.43 -3.77
C TYR A 873 18.35 -18.90 -3.69
N SER A 874 18.08 -18.41 -2.49
CA SER A 874 18.18 -17.01 -2.07
C SER A 874 19.12 -16.84 -0.87
N ILE A 875 19.69 -15.65 -0.67
CA ILE A 875 20.41 -15.30 0.57
C ILE A 875 19.40 -14.77 1.59
N PHE A 876 19.13 -15.58 2.63
CA PHE A 876 18.06 -15.34 3.61
C PHE A 876 18.02 -13.91 4.18
N TRP A 877 19.20 -13.35 4.50
CA TRP A 877 19.30 -12.03 5.12
C TRP A 877 19.13 -10.88 4.12
N GLU A 878 19.40 -11.09 2.83
CA GLU A 878 19.23 -10.09 1.76
C GLU A 878 17.75 -9.97 1.36
N GLU A 879 17.04 -11.10 1.23
CA GLU A 879 15.59 -11.11 1.00
C GLU A 879 14.83 -10.53 2.19
N LEU A 880 15.26 -10.89 3.41
CA LEU A 880 14.67 -10.35 4.63
C LEU A 880 14.93 -8.85 4.77
N ASP A 881 16.08 -8.34 4.32
CA ASP A 881 16.33 -6.90 4.33
C ASP A 881 15.48 -6.15 3.30
N GLN A 882 15.22 -6.72 2.11
CA GLN A 882 14.25 -6.18 1.17
C GLN A 882 12.85 -6.09 1.78
N ALA A 883 12.42 -7.09 2.54
CA ALA A 883 11.13 -7.05 3.22
C ALA A 883 11.09 -6.03 4.38
N VAL A 884 12.17 -5.92 5.16
CA VAL A 884 12.31 -4.96 6.28
C VAL A 884 12.34 -3.52 5.78
N THR A 885 13.20 -3.21 4.81
CA THR A 885 13.25 -1.89 4.16
C THR A 885 11.98 -1.61 3.36
N GLY A 886 11.33 -2.65 2.81
CA GLY A 886 10.02 -2.59 2.17
C GLY A 886 8.87 -2.16 3.10
N MET A 887 9.00 -2.32 4.42
CA MET A 887 8.10 -1.76 5.44
C MET A 887 8.47 -0.32 5.85
N GLY A 888 9.56 0.25 5.31
CA GLY A 888 10.09 1.55 5.75
C GLY A 888 10.94 1.48 7.02
N PHE A 889 11.35 0.29 7.47
CA PHE A 889 12.25 0.14 8.62
C PHE A 889 13.73 0.25 8.21
N ASP A 890 14.60 0.63 9.15
CA ASP A 890 16.05 0.63 8.94
C ASP A 890 16.55 -0.73 8.44
N SER A 891 17.44 -0.73 7.44
CA SER A 891 18.13 -1.94 6.97
C SER A 891 18.78 -2.73 8.10
N LEU A 892 18.85 -4.05 7.96
CA LEU A 892 19.58 -4.98 8.81
C LEU A 892 21.10 -4.87 8.61
N TYR A 893 21.55 -4.42 7.43
CA TYR A 893 22.96 -4.25 7.07
C TYR A 893 23.53 -2.88 7.47
N SER A 894 22.69 -1.86 7.73
CA SER A 894 23.14 -0.61 8.38
C SER A 894 23.46 -0.79 9.86
N LYS A 895 23.13 -1.95 10.43
CA LYS A 895 23.36 -2.31 11.84
C LYS A 895 24.49 -3.33 11.93
N MET A 896 25.28 -3.26 13.00
CA MET A 896 26.34 -4.23 13.27
C MET A 896 25.81 -5.66 13.31
N ALA A 897 26.30 -6.51 12.40
CA ALA A 897 26.03 -7.95 12.39
C ALA A 897 26.59 -8.61 13.67
N LEU A 898 25.90 -9.62 14.18
CA LEU A 898 26.27 -10.29 15.43
C LEU A 898 27.21 -11.48 15.17
N PRO A 899 28.47 -11.46 15.66
CA PRO A 899 29.43 -12.53 15.40
C PRO A 899 28.96 -13.89 15.90
N TYR A 900 29.10 -14.91 15.05
CA TYR A 900 28.62 -16.27 15.34
C TYR A 900 29.19 -16.87 16.64
N PHE A 901 30.45 -16.57 16.99
CA PHE A 901 31.06 -17.08 18.22
C PHE A 901 30.41 -16.50 19.49
N LEU A 902 30.04 -15.21 19.48
CA LEU A 902 29.31 -14.57 20.58
C LEU A 902 27.89 -15.12 20.67
N LEU A 903 27.20 -15.23 19.54
CA LEU A 903 25.87 -15.85 19.48
C LEU A 903 25.88 -17.29 20.01
N ARG A 904 26.93 -18.08 19.72
CA ARG A 904 27.08 -19.45 20.23
C ARG A 904 27.20 -19.49 21.76
N ILE A 905 27.92 -18.54 22.36
CA ILE A 905 28.04 -18.43 23.83
C ILE A 905 26.68 -18.05 24.43
N VAL A 906 25.99 -17.05 23.86
CA VAL A 906 24.64 -16.66 24.30
C VAL A 906 23.64 -17.81 24.16
N ALA A 907 23.71 -18.57 23.06
CA ALA A 907 22.85 -19.73 22.82
C ALA A 907 23.07 -20.84 23.84
N PHE A 908 24.33 -21.18 24.15
CA PHE A 908 24.67 -22.12 25.21
C PHE A 908 24.12 -21.69 26.58
N ILE A 909 24.21 -20.39 26.92
CA ILE A 909 23.64 -19.83 28.15
C ILE A 909 22.10 -19.93 28.13
N CYS A 910 21.45 -19.59 27.00
CA CYS A 910 20.00 -19.66 26.86
C CYS A 910 19.45 -21.09 26.96
N ASP A 911 20.12 -22.07 26.36
CA ASP A 911 19.75 -23.49 26.47
C ASP A 911 20.01 -24.04 27.87
N THR A 912 21.11 -23.62 28.52
CA THR A 912 21.41 -23.96 29.93
C THR A 912 20.32 -23.44 30.87
N ILE A 913 19.92 -22.17 30.74
CA ILE A 913 18.82 -21.58 31.53
C ILE A 913 17.50 -22.28 31.21
N THR A 914 17.26 -22.65 29.94
CA THR A 914 16.07 -23.42 29.54
C THR A 914 16.03 -24.78 30.24
N ALA A 915 17.17 -25.48 30.32
CA ALA A 915 17.28 -26.78 31.00
C ALA A 915 17.02 -26.69 32.51
N PHE A 916 17.57 -25.68 33.19
CA PHE A 916 17.36 -25.50 34.64
C PHE A 916 15.99 -24.94 35.03
N THR A 917 15.36 -24.12 34.18
CA THR A 917 14.12 -23.41 34.54
C THR A 917 12.86 -23.94 33.84
N GLY A 918 13.01 -24.82 32.83
CA GLY A 918 11.93 -25.25 31.94
C GLY A 918 11.42 -24.18 30.98
N LYS A 919 11.84 -22.91 31.12
CA LYS A 919 11.37 -21.78 30.31
C LYS A 919 12.19 -21.69 29.02
N LYS A 920 11.60 -22.14 27.91
CA LYS A 920 12.22 -22.04 26.56
C LYS A 920 12.59 -20.59 26.22
N LEU A 921 13.89 -20.28 26.22
CA LEU A 921 14.42 -19.03 25.71
C LEU A 921 14.56 -19.09 24.18
N LYS A 922 14.29 -17.97 23.50
CA LYS A 922 14.19 -17.97 22.02
C LYS A 922 15.53 -18.03 21.30
N LEU A 923 16.62 -17.51 21.87
CA LEU A 923 17.94 -17.49 21.23
C LEU A 923 18.78 -18.72 21.63
N GLY A 924 18.20 -19.92 21.58
CA GLY A 924 18.91 -21.19 21.79
C GLY A 924 19.69 -21.67 20.55
N TRP A 925 20.42 -22.78 20.69
CA TRP A 925 21.26 -23.37 19.63
C TRP A 925 20.47 -23.68 18.35
N PHE A 926 19.25 -24.22 18.50
CA PHE A 926 18.32 -24.44 17.39
C PHE A 926 18.10 -23.15 16.58
N THR A 927 17.74 -22.05 17.24
CA THR A 927 17.41 -20.78 16.58
C THR A 927 18.63 -20.16 15.92
N LEU A 928 19.79 -20.24 16.57
CA LEU A 928 21.05 -19.78 16.01
C LEU A 928 21.39 -20.55 14.72
N ARG A 929 21.47 -21.88 14.78
CA ARG A 929 21.78 -22.71 13.61
C ARG A 929 20.74 -22.50 12.50
N MET A 930 19.45 -22.45 12.83
CA MET A 930 18.36 -22.19 11.88
C MET A 930 18.29 -20.75 11.33
N LEU A 931 19.23 -19.87 11.68
CA LEU A 931 19.41 -18.53 11.11
C LEU A 931 20.79 -18.32 10.47
N THR A 932 21.68 -19.32 10.49
CA THR A 932 23.02 -19.24 9.90
C THR A 932 23.38 -20.41 8.97
N MET A 933 22.68 -21.54 9.02
CA MET A 933 22.93 -22.68 8.11
C MET A 933 22.38 -22.43 6.70
N HIS A 934 23.02 -23.03 5.70
CA HIS A 934 22.41 -23.29 4.40
C HIS A 934 21.32 -24.38 4.53
N ARG A 935 20.14 -24.14 3.93
CA ARG A 935 19.02 -25.09 3.73
C ARG A 935 18.34 -24.80 2.40
N TRP A 936 18.90 -25.30 1.32
CA TRP A 936 18.24 -25.28 0.02
C TRP A 936 18.44 -26.62 -0.69
N PHE A 937 17.52 -26.94 -1.61
CA PHE A 937 17.28 -28.31 -2.05
C PHE A 937 17.11 -28.32 -3.58
N ARG A 938 17.72 -29.29 -4.25
CA ARG A 938 17.47 -29.52 -5.68
C ARG A 938 16.18 -30.32 -5.84
N ILE A 939 15.12 -29.63 -6.28
CA ILE A 939 13.75 -30.16 -6.46
C ILE A 939 13.59 -31.14 -7.64
N THR A 940 14.68 -31.75 -8.11
CA THR A 940 14.72 -32.50 -9.38
C THR A 940 13.79 -33.70 -9.36
N ALA A 941 13.66 -34.41 -8.24
CA ALA A 941 12.73 -35.54 -8.14
C ALA A 941 11.26 -35.08 -8.25
N ALA A 942 10.89 -33.93 -7.69
CA ALA A 942 9.55 -33.38 -7.87
C ALA A 942 9.30 -32.98 -9.35
N GLN A 943 10.31 -32.44 -10.03
CA GLN A 943 10.23 -32.08 -11.44
C GLN A 943 10.09 -33.32 -12.35
N THR A 944 10.84 -34.40 -12.10
CA THR A 944 10.78 -35.63 -12.92
C THR A 944 9.56 -36.49 -12.63
N ASP A 945 9.23 -36.71 -11.37
CA ASP A 945 8.22 -37.69 -10.96
C ASP A 945 6.82 -37.09 -10.90
N LEU A 946 6.67 -35.84 -10.47
CA LEU A 946 5.36 -35.18 -10.33
C LEU A 946 5.03 -34.23 -11.48
N GLY A 947 6.00 -33.93 -12.35
CA GLY A 947 5.91 -32.84 -13.32
C GLY A 947 5.86 -31.46 -12.67
N TYR A 948 6.37 -31.30 -11.45
CA TYR A 948 6.32 -30.05 -10.70
C TYR A 948 7.09 -28.94 -11.41
N GLN A 949 6.46 -27.77 -11.55
CA GLN A 949 7.16 -26.51 -11.79
C GLN A 949 6.48 -25.41 -10.96
N PRO A 950 7.22 -24.39 -10.49
CA PRO A 950 6.63 -23.20 -9.87
C PRO A 950 5.60 -22.54 -10.79
N VAL A 951 4.41 -22.23 -10.26
CA VAL A 951 3.34 -21.51 -10.96
C VAL A 951 3.42 -20.00 -10.74
N VAL A 952 4.06 -19.59 -9.65
CA VAL A 952 4.50 -18.24 -9.30
C VAL A 952 6.03 -18.25 -9.28
N SER A 953 6.66 -17.27 -9.90
CA SER A 953 8.12 -17.06 -9.79
C SER A 953 8.48 -16.31 -8.51
N TYR A 954 9.62 -16.59 -7.89
CA TYR A 954 10.07 -15.85 -6.70
C TYR A 954 10.13 -14.33 -6.95
N LYS A 955 10.52 -13.94 -8.17
CA LYS A 955 10.63 -12.54 -8.63
C LYS A 955 9.29 -11.80 -8.74
N GLU A 956 8.15 -12.50 -8.85
CA GLU A 956 6.81 -11.87 -8.76
C GLU A 956 6.18 -12.05 -7.37
N GLY A 957 6.35 -13.22 -6.75
CA GLY A 957 5.74 -13.56 -5.47
C GLY A 957 6.34 -12.82 -4.28
N TRP A 958 7.67 -12.60 -4.24
CA TRP A 958 8.30 -11.91 -3.10
C TRP A 958 7.93 -10.42 -3.03
N PRO A 959 7.96 -9.64 -4.14
CA PRO A 959 7.45 -8.26 -4.13
C PRO A 959 5.96 -8.15 -3.81
N ASP A 960 5.11 -9.02 -4.38
CA ASP A 960 3.67 -9.08 -4.10
C ASP A 960 3.39 -9.38 -2.61
N THR A 961 4.18 -10.26 -1.99
CA THR A 961 4.14 -10.52 -0.55
C THR A 961 4.53 -9.28 0.25
N ILE A 962 5.63 -8.60 -0.09
CA ILE A 962 6.06 -7.38 0.61
C ILE A 962 5.00 -6.28 0.49
N GLU A 963 4.36 -6.13 -0.67
CA GLU A 963 3.29 -5.16 -0.85
C GLU A 963 2.02 -5.51 -0.07
N TRP A 964 1.60 -6.79 -0.07
CA TRP A 964 0.49 -7.23 0.77
C TRP A 964 0.76 -6.98 2.27
N PHE A 965 1.99 -7.24 2.74
CA PHE A 965 2.38 -6.93 4.12
C PHE A 965 2.37 -5.43 4.42
N ARG A 966 2.86 -4.59 3.50
CA ARG A 966 2.82 -3.13 3.64
C ARG A 966 1.38 -2.61 3.74
N ASN A 967 0.48 -3.18 2.94
CA ASN A 967 -0.90 -2.68 2.80
C ASN A 967 -1.87 -3.29 3.83
N LYS A 968 -1.59 -4.48 4.38
CA LYS A 968 -2.53 -5.24 5.25
C LYS A 968 -1.97 -5.64 6.62
N TRP A 969 -0.66 -5.81 6.77
CA TRP A 969 -0.03 -6.15 8.06
C TRP A 969 0.52 -4.92 8.78
N LEU A 970 1.29 -4.08 8.10
CA LEU A 970 1.95 -2.91 8.69
C LEU A 970 0.98 -1.92 9.38
N PRO A 971 -0.23 -1.63 8.86
CA PRO A 971 -1.21 -0.78 9.56
C PRO A 971 -1.75 -1.39 10.88
N THR A 972 -1.51 -2.68 11.12
CA THR A 972 -1.89 -3.39 12.36
C THR A 972 -0.73 -3.56 13.36
N PHE A 973 0.50 -3.18 12.96
CA PHE A 973 1.70 -3.31 13.78
C PHE A 973 1.81 -2.17 14.81
N ASP A 974 1.57 -2.49 16.09
CA ASP A 974 1.86 -1.57 17.22
C ASP A 974 3.21 -1.94 17.88
N PRO A 975 4.28 -1.14 17.73
CA PRO A 975 5.59 -1.41 18.32
C PRO A 975 5.60 -1.41 19.86
N LYS A 976 4.52 -0.98 20.54
CA LYS A 976 4.35 -1.08 22.00
C LYS A 976 3.82 -2.44 22.44
N THR A 977 3.17 -3.19 21.54
CA THR A 977 2.74 -4.58 21.78
C THR A 977 3.65 -5.61 21.10
N ALA A 978 4.38 -5.19 20.06
CA ALA A 978 5.46 -5.94 19.45
C ALA A 978 6.43 -6.44 20.53
N SER A 979 6.69 -7.74 20.50
CA SER A 979 7.09 -8.56 21.65
C SER A 979 8.59 -8.49 21.99
N GLY A 980 9.11 -7.27 22.10
CA GLY A 980 10.47 -6.94 21.67
C GLY A 980 11.67 -7.51 22.45
N THR A 981 11.49 -8.28 23.50
CA THR A 981 12.62 -8.99 24.15
C THR A 981 12.23 -10.39 24.63
N THR A 982 11.03 -10.82 24.28
CA THR A 982 10.39 -12.08 24.66
C THR A 982 9.49 -12.49 23.51
N GLY A 983 10.09 -12.71 22.34
CA GLY A 983 9.38 -12.78 21.06
C GLY A 983 8.16 -13.69 21.12
N SER A 984 7.01 -13.15 20.72
CA SER A 984 5.72 -13.82 20.61
C SER A 984 5.85 -15.10 19.79
N ILE A 985 5.04 -16.11 20.09
CA ILE A 985 4.47 -16.88 18.99
C ILE A 985 3.29 -16.01 18.52
N ALA A 986 3.07 -15.84 17.22
CA ALA A 986 1.95 -15.06 16.70
C ALA A 986 0.66 -15.36 17.48
N GLN A 987 -0.05 -14.33 17.95
CA GLN A 987 -1.11 -14.46 18.98
C GLN A 987 -2.18 -15.49 18.58
N GLN A 988 -2.53 -15.54 17.29
CA GLN A 988 -3.42 -16.57 16.71
C GLN A 988 -2.98 -18.00 17.02
N THR A 989 -1.68 -18.31 16.88
CA THR A 989 -1.11 -19.64 17.15
C THR A 989 -1.04 -19.93 18.65
N VAL A 990 -0.76 -18.93 19.50
CA VAL A 990 -0.90 -19.07 20.96
C VAL A 990 -2.33 -19.44 21.35
N ASP A 991 -3.31 -18.84 20.69
CA ASP A 991 -4.73 -19.09 20.99
C ASP A 991 -5.24 -20.38 20.33
N LYS A 992 -4.73 -20.81 19.17
CA LYS A 992 -4.91 -22.19 18.64
C LYS A 992 -4.43 -23.23 19.66
N VAL A 993 -3.24 -23.03 20.24
CA VAL A 993 -2.65 -23.94 21.23
C VAL A 993 -3.49 -24.00 22.50
N LYS A 994 -3.89 -22.86 23.07
CA LYS A 994 -4.81 -22.83 24.22
C LYS A 994 -6.16 -23.51 23.93
N LEU A 995 -6.72 -23.31 22.74
CA LEU A 995 -7.99 -23.93 22.34
C LEU A 995 -7.88 -25.46 22.28
N GLN A 996 -6.76 -25.97 21.73
CA GLN A 996 -6.43 -27.40 21.71
C GLN A 996 -6.19 -27.95 23.13
N GLU A 997 -5.42 -27.25 23.97
CA GLU A 997 -5.20 -27.64 25.38
C GLU A 997 -6.54 -27.66 26.17
N GLN A 998 -7.44 -26.70 25.94
CA GLN A 998 -8.78 -26.67 26.53
C GLN A 998 -9.75 -27.74 26.01
N LYS A 999 -9.49 -28.33 24.83
CA LYS A 999 -10.19 -29.53 24.35
C LYS A 999 -9.59 -30.80 24.95
N MET A 1000 -8.27 -30.93 24.98
CA MET A 1000 -7.55 -32.07 25.57
C MET A 1000 -7.75 -32.25 27.09
N GLN A 1001 -8.25 -31.21 27.78
CA GLN A 1001 -8.57 -31.25 29.23
C GLN A 1001 -10.05 -31.60 29.51
N LYS A 1002 -10.83 -31.99 28.50
CA LYS A 1002 -12.25 -32.32 28.59
C LYS A 1002 -12.54 -33.73 28.07
#